data_AF-A0A7C7L5E1-F1
#
_entry.id   AF-A0A7C7L5E1-F1
#
_cell.length_a   1.000
_cell.length_b   1.000
_cell.length_c   1.000
_cell.angle_alpha   90.00
_cell.angle_beta   90.00
_cell.angle_gamma   90.00
#
_symmetry.space_group_name_H-M   'P 1'
#
loop_
_entity.id
_entity.type
_entity.pdbx_description
1 polymer ?
#
loop_
_entity_poly.entity_id
_entity_poly.type
_entity_poly.pdbx_seq_one_letter_code
_entity_poly.pdbx_strand_id
1 'polypeptide(L)'
;FFVLQFVHPAFSLSRSPYVIFQGFVILAMGTVVLALVVSKFNQEMRKMKRTTSGVYEADVGRLSATMAAINLGINNLRRRPLRAGLTATTLILLTFTVLSFTSVKTFIKFYKLSRGNEPPYRGALIRDRNWRGLQNSVLEYTKSTFKEKAVVAPRSWYMAKTVGEKAYIDFYVPSTGRRSFANGIVGFTPQELEITGLDGLLVGEKSRWFRPGEREVCIIPTDMAELVGITEEDVGKVKIKMLGSEFLVIGLIDSEKFNKFKDMDDEKLTPVNTITEQSRLQRGLRENPALQATAPIQAFLHLGARNVMIMPYDYVMDIGGTLRSMAIGKFKKENFIPDIEDFMSRVALTMFVGKEDKVVVYSSLGATSLSGMGNLFVPILIAALIVLNTMLGAIHERQSEIEIYSSVGLAPVHIAALFLAEAVVYATLGAVGGYLIGQVMAKVLFLRGWLTGVSLNYSSLSAVWSTVVVMATVPLSTLYPARKAAAMAVPDVTRKWVLPEPEGDDWRFDFPFTIAGAEALGMYVYLAKLFNSYGEGSIGDFTAQDVELSAVEHEQGMGYRISLMTWLAPYDLGLSQRVSLDAIPTGKHDIYRIVVHIHRISGELSSWKRLNRGFLGSLRKHFLVWRTLMPDVKGQYIDEGKVLLGEMASV
;
A
#
# COMPACT_ATOMS: atom_id res chain seq x y z
N PHE A 1 -2.24 -14.73 -24.64
CA PHE A 1 -3.36 -15.56 -24.14
C PHE A 1 -3.34 -16.97 -24.74
N PHE A 2 -3.39 -17.12 -26.07
CA PHE A 2 -3.45 -18.43 -26.74
C PHE A 2 -2.39 -19.45 -26.31
N VAL A 3 -1.16 -19.02 -26.03
CA VAL A 3 -0.11 -19.91 -25.49
C VAL A 3 -0.28 -20.10 -23.97
N LEU A 4 -0.51 -19.01 -23.22
CA LEU A 4 -0.62 -19.03 -21.75
C LEU A 4 -1.69 -19.99 -21.22
N GLN A 5 -2.85 -20.10 -21.89
CA GLN A 5 -3.92 -20.99 -21.44
C GLN A 5 -3.51 -22.46 -21.38
N PHE A 6 -2.56 -22.89 -22.23
CA PHE A 6 -2.08 -24.26 -22.25
C PHE A 6 -0.91 -24.47 -21.32
N VAL A 7 -0.10 -23.44 -21.08
CA VAL A 7 1.20 -23.60 -20.43
C VAL A 7 1.16 -23.21 -18.95
N HIS A 8 0.38 -22.20 -18.57
CA HIS A 8 0.34 -21.71 -17.20
C HIS A 8 -0.70 -22.47 -16.34
N PRO A 9 -0.29 -23.08 -15.20
CA PRO A 9 -1.19 -23.87 -14.34
C PRO A 9 -2.41 -23.13 -13.76
N ALA A 10 -2.37 -21.81 -13.63
CA ALA A 10 -3.51 -21.04 -13.12
C ALA A 10 -4.73 -21.14 -14.04
N PHE A 11 -4.52 -21.28 -15.35
CA PHE A 11 -5.62 -21.43 -16.30
C PHE A 11 -6.23 -22.83 -16.26
N SER A 12 -5.50 -23.88 -15.87
CA SER A 12 -6.08 -25.21 -15.69
C SER A 12 -6.93 -25.33 -14.42
N LEU A 13 -6.70 -24.47 -13.41
CA LEU A 13 -7.50 -24.42 -12.19
C LEU A 13 -8.81 -23.61 -12.37
N SER A 14 -8.86 -22.72 -13.35
CA SER A 14 -10.05 -21.92 -13.64
C SER A 14 -11.03 -22.73 -14.48
N ARG A 15 -12.30 -22.78 -14.03
CA ARG A 15 -13.39 -23.39 -14.80
C ARG A 15 -13.65 -22.66 -16.13
N SER A 16 -13.27 -21.39 -16.24
CA SER A 16 -13.37 -20.62 -17.49
C SER A 16 -12.18 -19.65 -17.67
N PRO A 17 -11.11 -20.10 -18.36
CA PRO A 17 -9.96 -19.27 -18.72
C PRO A 17 -10.30 -17.98 -19.47
N TYR A 18 -11.37 -18.01 -20.27
CA TYR A 18 -11.81 -16.87 -21.07
C TYR A 18 -12.34 -15.69 -20.22
N VAL A 19 -12.89 -15.96 -19.04
CA VAL A 19 -13.34 -14.90 -18.11
C VAL A 19 -12.14 -14.08 -17.61
N ILE A 20 -11.00 -14.73 -17.34
CA ILE A 20 -9.77 -14.05 -16.96
C ILE A 20 -9.29 -13.13 -18.09
N PHE A 21 -9.31 -13.63 -19.33
CA PHE A 21 -8.97 -12.83 -20.50
C PHE A 21 -9.89 -11.62 -20.67
N GLN A 22 -11.20 -11.83 -20.54
CA GLN A 22 -12.19 -10.76 -20.60
C GLN A 22 -11.94 -9.70 -19.52
N GLY A 23 -11.58 -10.10 -18.29
CA GLY A 23 -11.20 -9.17 -17.23
C GLY A 23 -10.01 -8.27 -17.61
N PHE A 24 -8.95 -8.83 -18.21
CA PHE A 24 -7.83 -8.04 -18.72
C PHE A 24 -8.22 -7.10 -19.87
N VAL A 25 -9.10 -7.53 -20.77
CA VAL A 25 -9.61 -6.68 -21.86
C VAL A 25 -10.42 -5.51 -21.32
N ILE A 26 -11.31 -5.76 -20.35
CA ILE A 26 -12.10 -4.71 -19.68
C ILE A 26 -11.16 -3.72 -18.98
N LEU A 27 -10.14 -4.19 -18.28
CA LEU A 27 -9.16 -3.33 -17.61
C LEU A 27 -8.36 -2.49 -18.60
N ALA A 28 -7.92 -3.07 -19.72
CA ALA A 28 -7.23 -2.34 -20.79
C ALA A 28 -8.13 -1.25 -21.40
N MET A 29 -9.37 -1.59 -21.75
CA MET A 29 -10.35 -0.64 -22.28
C MET A 29 -10.66 0.47 -21.26
N GLY A 30 -10.87 0.10 -19.99
CA GLY A 30 -11.10 1.06 -18.91
C GLY A 30 -9.93 2.03 -18.72
N THR A 31 -8.70 1.55 -18.87
CA THR A 31 -7.50 2.40 -18.80
C THR A 31 -7.45 3.40 -19.96
N VAL A 32 -7.79 2.97 -21.18
CA VAL A 32 -7.87 3.86 -22.35
C VAL A 32 -8.96 4.92 -22.16
N VAL A 33 -10.14 4.52 -21.69
CA VAL A 33 -11.24 5.45 -21.39
C VAL A 33 -10.83 6.45 -20.32
N LEU A 34 -10.21 5.99 -19.22
CA LEU A 34 -9.71 6.87 -18.16
C LEU A 34 -8.69 7.88 -18.70
N ALA A 35 -7.75 7.42 -19.53
CA ALA A 35 -6.76 8.29 -20.16
C ALA A 35 -7.41 9.35 -21.06
N LEU A 36 -8.43 8.98 -21.85
CA LEU A 36 -9.21 9.91 -22.67
C LEU A 36 -9.95 10.95 -21.82
N VAL A 37 -10.59 10.53 -20.73
CA VAL A 37 -11.32 11.41 -19.82
C VAL A 37 -10.36 12.42 -19.18
N VAL A 38 -9.23 11.95 -18.63
CA VAL A 38 -8.22 12.82 -18.02
C VAL A 38 -7.63 13.80 -19.05
N SER A 39 -7.38 13.33 -20.27
CA SER A 39 -6.89 14.19 -21.37
C SER A 39 -7.89 15.29 -21.71
N LYS A 40 -9.17 14.94 -21.88
CA LYS A 40 -10.24 15.89 -22.21
C LYS A 40 -10.49 16.88 -21.07
N PHE A 41 -10.49 16.41 -19.82
CA PHE A 41 -10.60 17.26 -18.64
C PHE A 41 -9.47 18.29 -18.59
N ASN A 42 -8.21 17.87 -18.78
CA ASN A 42 -7.07 18.77 -18.82
C ASN A 42 -7.17 19.78 -19.98
N GLN A 43 -7.74 19.38 -21.12
CA GLN A 43 -7.98 20.28 -22.25
C GLN A 43 -9.03 21.35 -21.92
N GLU A 44 -10.15 20.98 -21.29
CA GLU A 44 -11.20 21.93 -20.87
C GLU A 44 -10.72 22.85 -19.75
N MET A 45 -9.96 22.35 -18.78
CA MET A 45 -9.33 23.17 -17.75
C MET A 45 -8.41 24.24 -18.35
N ARG A 46 -7.66 23.90 -19.40
CA ARG A 46 -6.83 24.85 -20.14
C ARG A 46 -7.66 25.90 -20.89
N LYS A 47 -8.81 25.52 -21.46
CA LYS A 47 -9.72 26.48 -22.11
C LYS A 47 -10.32 27.45 -21.10
N MET A 48 -10.80 26.97 -19.95
CA MET A 48 -11.31 27.83 -18.87
C MET A 48 -10.28 28.84 -18.40
N LYS A 49 -9.03 28.41 -18.15
CA LYS A 49 -7.94 29.33 -17.78
C LYS A 49 -7.71 30.41 -18.83
N ARG A 50 -7.75 30.08 -20.13
CA ARG A 50 -7.58 31.05 -21.23
C ARG A 50 -8.66 32.13 -21.23
N THR A 51 -9.91 31.76 -20.97
CA THR A 51 -11.03 32.70 -20.97
C THR A 51 -11.00 33.66 -19.78
N THR A 52 -10.46 33.24 -18.62
CA THR A 52 -10.42 34.06 -17.40
C THR A 52 -9.19 34.97 -17.32
N SER A 53 -8.01 34.55 -17.82
CA SER A 53 -6.78 35.35 -17.69
C SER A 53 -6.33 36.06 -18.97
N GLY A 54 -6.85 35.71 -20.15
CA GLY A 54 -6.44 36.30 -21.43
C GLY A 54 -4.97 36.08 -21.81
N VAL A 55 -4.22 35.30 -21.04
CA VAL A 55 -2.79 35.05 -21.23
C VAL A 55 -2.57 33.65 -21.83
N TYR A 56 -1.84 33.61 -22.94
CA TYR A 56 -1.41 32.37 -23.59
C TYR A 56 -0.25 31.74 -22.82
N GLU A 57 -0.54 30.87 -21.84
CA GLU A 57 0.46 29.97 -21.27
C GLU A 57 0.68 28.76 -22.21
N ALA A 58 1.80 28.78 -22.93
CA ALA A 58 2.27 27.66 -23.73
C ALA A 58 3.01 26.63 -22.85
N ASP A 59 2.29 25.89 -22.00
CA ASP A 59 2.87 24.78 -21.21
C ASP A 59 2.46 23.39 -21.71
N VAL A 60 2.19 23.28 -23.02
CA VAL A 60 1.74 22.05 -23.70
C VAL A 60 2.91 21.23 -24.30
N GLY A 61 4.13 21.76 -24.28
CA GLY A 61 5.27 21.20 -25.03
C GLY A 61 6.00 20.02 -24.38
N ARG A 62 6.11 19.95 -23.04
CA ARG A 62 7.02 18.98 -22.38
C ARG A 62 6.55 17.53 -22.47
N LEU A 63 5.27 17.28 -22.18
CA LEU A 63 4.69 15.94 -22.22
C LEU A 63 4.52 15.42 -23.66
N SER A 64 4.12 16.29 -24.60
CA SER A 64 3.96 15.91 -26.02
C SER A 64 5.30 15.60 -26.68
N ALA A 65 6.34 16.39 -26.41
CA ALA A 65 7.69 16.14 -26.93
C ALA A 65 8.31 14.85 -26.35
N THR A 66 8.07 14.56 -25.07
CA THR A 66 8.51 13.29 -24.45
C THR A 66 7.81 12.09 -25.09
N MET A 67 6.51 12.18 -25.35
CA MET A 67 5.75 11.10 -26.01
C MET A 67 6.19 10.88 -27.46
N ALA A 68 6.48 11.95 -28.20
CA ALA A 68 7.05 11.86 -29.54
C ALA A 68 8.42 11.18 -29.52
N ALA A 69 9.28 11.52 -28.56
CA ALA A 69 10.57 10.86 -28.36
C ALA A 69 10.42 9.37 -28.02
N ILE A 70 9.47 8.99 -27.17
CA ILE A 70 9.18 7.58 -26.85
C ILE A 70 8.78 6.79 -28.11
N ASN A 71 7.85 7.32 -28.92
CA ASN A 71 7.42 6.68 -30.17
C ASN A 71 8.57 6.52 -31.17
N LEU A 72 9.43 7.53 -31.26
CA LEU A 72 10.64 7.48 -32.08
C LEU A 72 11.58 6.36 -31.60
N GLY A 73 11.72 6.17 -30.29
CA GLY A 73 12.54 5.11 -29.67
C GLY A 73 12.04 3.72 -30.04
N ILE A 74 10.73 3.49 -29.93
CA ILE A 74 10.09 2.22 -30.30
C ILE A 74 10.32 1.91 -31.79
N ASN A 75 10.22 2.90 -32.67
CA ASN A 75 10.42 2.71 -34.11
C ASN A 75 11.87 2.38 -34.48
N ASN A 76 12.84 2.87 -33.71
CA ASN A 76 14.26 2.64 -33.97
C ASN A 76 14.68 1.18 -33.75
N LEU A 77 13.99 0.44 -32.88
CA LEU A 77 14.22 -0.99 -32.68
C LEU A 77 14.12 -1.79 -33.98
N ARG A 78 13.21 -1.40 -34.88
CA ARG A 78 12.98 -2.08 -36.16
C ARG A 78 14.10 -1.84 -37.18
N ARG A 79 14.87 -0.76 -37.03
CA ARG A 79 15.94 -0.41 -37.98
C ARG A 79 17.18 -1.32 -37.85
N ARG A 80 17.36 -1.99 -36.71
CA ARG A 80 18.53 -2.84 -36.43
C ARG A 80 18.13 -4.19 -35.82
N PRO A 81 17.51 -5.07 -36.63
CA PRO A 81 16.87 -6.29 -36.13
C PRO A 81 17.85 -7.27 -35.47
N LEU A 82 19.10 -7.35 -35.93
CA LEU A 82 20.09 -8.29 -35.39
C LEU A 82 20.50 -7.94 -33.96
N ARG A 83 20.81 -6.66 -33.68
CA ARG A 83 21.09 -6.20 -32.32
C ARG A 83 19.88 -6.38 -31.43
N ALA A 84 18.72 -5.90 -31.89
CA ALA A 84 17.49 -5.99 -31.12
C ALA A 84 17.16 -7.44 -30.76
N GLY A 85 17.37 -8.38 -31.69
CA GLY A 85 17.19 -9.82 -31.48
C GLY A 85 18.17 -10.41 -30.47
N LEU A 86 19.47 -10.06 -30.54
CA LEU A 86 20.47 -10.53 -29.57
C LEU A 86 20.18 -9.99 -28.17
N THR A 87 19.89 -8.70 -28.03
CA THR A 87 19.53 -8.09 -26.73
C THR A 87 18.26 -8.72 -26.16
N ALA A 88 17.21 -8.89 -26.98
CA ALA A 88 15.99 -9.56 -26.55
C ALA A 88 16.27 -10.99 -26.09
N THR A 89 17.13 -11.74 -26.80
CA THR A 89 17.51 -13.11 -26.43
C THR A 89 18.24 -13.16 -25.09
N THR A 90 19.19 -12.24 -24.85
CA THR A 90 19.86 -12.13 -23.54
C THR A 90 18.86 -11.88 -22.42
N LEU A 91 17.88 -11.00 -22.63
CA LEU A 91 16.87 -10.69 -21.60
C LEU A 91 15.87 -11.83 -21.39
N ILE A 92 15.52 -12.56 -22.44
CA ILE A 92 14.72 -13.80 -22.36
C ILE A 92 15.47 -14.83 -21.51
N LEU A 93 16.77 -15.05 -21.76
CA LEU A 93 17.60 -15.98 -21.00
C LEU A 93 17.78 -15.54 -19.54
N LEU A 94 17.92 -14.23 -19.28
CA LEU A 94 17.94 -13.70 -17.92
C LEU A 94 16.63 -14.02 -17.21
N THR A 95 15.49 -13.70 -17.81
CA THR A 95 14.17 -13.95 -17.23
C THR A 95 13.96 -15.45 -16.97
N PHE A 96 14.37 -16.30 -17.92
CA PHE A 96 14.37 -17.75 -17.77
C PHE A 96 15.22 -18.22 -16.59
N THR A 97 16.43 -17.67 -16.46
CA THR A 97 17.36 -17.98 -15.37
C THR A 97 16.75 -17.58 -14.02
N VAL A 98 16.23 -16.36 -13.92
CA VAL A 98 15.56 -15.87 -12.71
C VAL A 98 14.39 -16.78 -12.35
N LEU A 99 13.51 -17.06 -13.30
CA LEU A 99 12.36 -17.95 -13.09
C LEU A 99 12.78 -19.35 -12.62
N SER A 100 13.84 -19.91 -13.21
CA SER A 100 14.33 -21.28 -12.92
C SER A 100 14.99 -21.39 -11.56
N PHE A 101 15.69 -20.35 -11.09
CA PHE A 101 16.39 -20.36 -9.81
C PHE A 101 15.54 -19.81 -8.64
N THR A 102 14.44 -19.10 -8.91
CA THR A 102 13.49 -18.70 -7.87
C THR A 102 12.58 -19.84 -7.44
N SER A 103 12.60 -20.19 -6.15
CA SER A 103 11.70 -21.22 -5.58
C SER A 103 10.86 -20.63 -4.45
N VAL A 104 9.55 -20.84 -4.48
CA VAL A 104 8.63 -20.40 -3.41
C VAL A 104 8.36 -21.56 -2.48
N LYS A 105 8.99 -21.58 -1.30
CA LYS A 105 8.78 -22.64 -0.31
C LYS A 105 7.69 -22.21 0.67
N THR A 106 6.63 -23.00 0.77
CA THR A 106 5.67 -22.92 1.87
C THR A 106 6.21 -23.71 3.05
N PHE A 107 6.38 -23.06 4.20
CA PHE A 107 6.78 -23.70 5.45
C PHE A 107 5.87 -23.24 6.58
N ILE A 108 5.75 -24.04 7.62
CA ILE A 108 4.99 -23.64 8.81
C ILE A 108 5.94 -22.91 9.73
N LYS A 109 5.63 -21.65 10.02
CA LYS A 109 6.34 -20.88 11.03
C LYS A 109 5.56 -20.95 12.33
N PHE A 110 6.22 -21.44 13.37
CA PHE A 110 5.69 -21.41 14.72
C PHE A 110 6.02 -20.06 15.36
N TYR A 111 4.97 -19.31 15.69
CA TYR A 111 5.09 -18.12 16.53
C TYR A 111 4.96 -18.56 17.98
N LYS A 112 5.95 -18.19 18.81
CA LYS A 112 5.99 -18.47 20.24
C LYS A 112 5.91 -17.13 20.99
N LEU A 113 4.85 -16.91 21.75
CA LEU A 113 4.73 -15.76 22.65
C LEU A 113 4.74 -16.24 24.09
N SER A 114 5.71 -15.78 24.88
CA SER A 114 5.76 -16.06 26.32
C SER A 114 4.74 -15.19 27.06
N ARG A 115 4.04 -15.78 28.03
CA ARG A 115 3.17 -15.07 28.98
C ARG A 115 3.74 -15.18 30.39
N GLY A 116 3.45 -14.18 31.20
CA GLY A 116 3.93 -14.08 32.59
C GLY A 116 3.09 -14.83 33.62
N ASN A 117 2.00 -15.51 33.22
CA ASN A 117 1.18 -16.29 34.14
C ASN A 117 1.75 -17.69 34.38
N GLU A 118 1.63 -18.16 35.61
CA GLU A 118 1.99 -19.52 36.00
C GLU A 118 0.96 -20.51 35.43
N PRO A 119 1.42 -21.68 34.92
CA PRO A 119 0.51 -22.67 34.37
C PRO A 119 -0.26 -23.40 35.48
N PRO A 120 -1.60 -23.46 35.44
CA PRO A 120 -2.39 -24.15 36.48
C PRO A 120 -2.24 -25.69 36.46
N TYR A 121 -1.69 -26.25 35.37
CA TYR A 121 -1.42 -27.69 35.22
C TYR A 121 -0.30 -27.93 34.22
N ARG A 122 0.27 -29.14 34.20
CA ARG A 122 1.25 -29.51 33.16
C ARG A 122 0.53 -30.00 31.91
N GLY A 123 0.49 -29.18 30.88
CA GLY A 123 -0.12 -29.57 29.62
C GLY A 123 -0.34 -28.42 28.65
N ALA A 124 -1.44 -28.49 27.90
CA ALA A 124 -1.80 -27.51 26.90
C ALA A 124 -3.31 -27.23 26.85
N LEU A 125 -3.68 -26.01 26.47
CA LEU A 125 -5.04 -25.59 26.21
C LEU A 125 -5.18 -25.21 24.74
N ILE A 126 -6.13 -25.80 24.03
CA ILE A 126 -6.51 -25.42 22.67
C ILE A 126 -7.76 -24.56 22.74
N ARG A 127 -7.72 -23.37 22.14
CA ARG A 127 -8.91 -22.56 21.89
C ARG A 127 -8.69 -21.57 20.74
N ASP A 128 -9.79 -21.06 20.21
CA ASP A 128 -9.74 -19.91 19.31
C ASP A 128 -9.33 -18.64 20.08
N ARG A 129 -8.53 -17.77 19.45
CA ARG A 129 -8.05 -16.51 20.08
C ARG A 129 -9.18 -15.57 20.47
N ASN A 130 -10.28 -15.59 19.72
CA ASN A 130 -11.45 -14.74 19.92
C ASN A 130 -12.65 -15.52 20.45
N TRP A 131 -12.42 -16.70 21.04
CA TRP A 131 -13.47 -17.55 21.61
C TRP A 131 -14.60 -17.92 20.64
N ARG A 132 -14.41 -17.94 19.32
CA ARG A 132 -15.50 -18.24 18.36
C ARG A 132 -16.06 -19.67 18.45
N GLY A 133 -15.30 -20.56 19.09
CA GLY A 133 -15.56 -21.99 19.13
C GLY A 133 -14.69 -22.74 18.12
N LEU A 134 -14.53 -24.04 18.37
CA LEU A 134 -13.74 -24.95 17.56
C LEU A 134 -14.67 -25.90 16.80
N GLN A 135 -14.24 -26.35 15.62
CA GLN A 135 -14.96 -27.37 14.87
C GLN A 135 -14.80 -28.74 15.52
N ASN A 136 -15.83 -29.59 15.47
CA ASN A 136 -15.78 -30.94 16.03
C ASN A 136 -14.70 -31.83 15.38
N SER A 137 -14.36 -31.60 14.11
CA SER A 137 -13.25 -32.26 13.41
C SER A 137 -11.90 -32.04 14.13
N VAL A 138 -11.71 -30.87 14.75
CA VAL A 138 -10.51 -30.58 15.56
C VAL A 138 -10.48 -31.44 16.82
N LEU A 139 -11.63 -31.65 17.46
CA LEU A 139 -11.73 -32.52 18.63
C LEU A 139 -11.41 -33.97 18.30
N GLU A 140 -11.98 -34.49 17.21
CA GLU A 140 -11.70 -35.85 16.73
C GLU A 140 -10.23 -36.04 16.41
N TYR A 141 -9.63 -35.09 15.71
CA TYR A 141 -8.20 -35.11 15.40
C TYR A 141 -7.34 -35.03 16.67
N THR A 142 -7.68 -34.16 17.62
CA THR A 142 -6.99 -34.02 18.91
C THR A 142 -7.07 -35.32 19.71
N LYS A 143 -8.26 -35.91 19.84
CA LYS A 143 -8.45 -37.21 20.51
C LYS A 143 -7.65 -38.31 19.82
N SER A 144 -7.64 -38.35 18.49
CA SER A 144 -6.88 -39.35 17.72
C SER A 144 -5.36 -39.22 17.95
N THR A 145 -4.81 -38.01 17.85
CA THR A 145 -3.37 -37.76 18.00
C THR A 145 -2.87 -38.02 19.43
N PHE A 146 -3.69 -37.71 20.44
CA PHE A 146 -3.27 -37.80 21.84
C PHE A 146 -3.80 -39.03 22.60
N LYS A 147 -4.60 -39.91 21.98
CA LYS A 147 -5.27 -41.08 22.61
C LYS A 147 -4.39 -41.90 23.55
N GLU A 148 -3.11 -42.08 23.21
CA GLU A 148 -2.15 -42.84 24.01
C GLU A 148 -1.02 -42.00 24.61
N LYS A 149 -1.03 -40.68 24.38
CA LYS A 149 0.03 -39.76 24.79
C LYS A 149 -0.38 -38.88 25.97
N ALA A 150 -1.66 -38.51 26.06
CA ALA A 150 -2.20 -37.57 27.04
C ALA A 150 -3.72 -37.73 27.22
N VAL A 151 -4.27 -37.08 28.23
CA VAL A 151 -5.71 -36.99 28.48
C VAL A 151 -6.24 -35.71 27.83
N VAL A 152 -7.36 -35.81 27.10
CA VAL A 152 -8.01 -34.68 26.42
C VAL A 152 -9.39 -34.46 27.03
N ALA A 153 -9.62 -33.27 27.60
CA ALA A 153 -10.90 -32.85 28.18
C ALA A 153 -11.49 -31.69 27.36
N PRO A 154 -12.48 -31.95 26.48
CA PRO A 154 -13.20 -30.90 25.78
C PRO A 154 -14.17 -30.15 26.69
N ARG A 155 -14.36 -28.87 26.39
CA ARG A 155 -15.25 -27.98 27.14
C ARG A 155 -16.20 -27.27 26.20
N SER A 156 -17.49 -27.29 26.55
CA SER A 156 -18.55 -26.68 25.74
C SER A 156 -19.20 -25.54 26.49
N TRP A 157 -19.66 -24.52 25.75
CA TRP A 157 -20.50 -23.48 26.33
C TRP A 157 -21.84 -23.41 25.62
N TYR A 158 -22.88 -23.21 26.42
CA TYR A 158 -24.20 -22.79 25.97
C TYR A 158 -24.49 -21.39 26.51
N MET A 159 -24.69 -20.44 25.60
CA MET A 159 -24.92 -19.02 25.88
C MET A 159 -25.80 -18.42 24.77
N ALA A 160 -26.14 -17.13 24.87
CA ALA A 160 -26.87 -16.44 23.82
C ALA A 160 -26.13 -16.54 22.47
N LYS A 161 -26.85 -16.95 21.42
CA LYS A 161 -26.29 -17.09 20.07
C LYS A 161 -26.00 -15.73 19.43
N THR A 162 -26.77 -14.71 19.80
CA THR A 162 -26.60 -13.34 19.32
C THR A 162 -25.57 -12.60 20.18
N VAL A 163 -24.54 -12.05 19.55
CA VAL A 163 -23.57 -11.18 20.24
C VAL A 163 -24.29 -9.91 20.67
N GLY A 164 -24.25 -9.58 21.97
CA GLY A 164 -24.99 -8.46 22.54
C GLY A 164 -26.23 -8.84 23.35
N GLU A 165 -26.58 -10.12 23.42
CA GLU A 165 -27.70 -10.63 24.23
C GLU A 165 -27.22 -11.49 25.42
N LYS A 166 -28.02 -11.56 26.50
CA LYS A 166 -27.81 -12.53 27.59
C LYS A 166 -28.70 -13.73 27.38
N ALA A 167 -28.18 -14.92 27.67
CA ALA A 167 -29.05 -16.07 27.89
C ALA A 167 -29.72 -15.90 29.25
N TYR A 168 -30.98 -16.31 29.34
CA TYR A 168 -31.73 -16.46 30.57
C TYR A 168 -32.30 -17.87 30.56
N ILE A 169 -31.62 -18.77 31.27
CA ILE A 169 -31.99 -20.18 31.33
C ILE A 169 -32.66 -20.40 32.68
N ASP A 170 -34.00 -20.33 32.66
CA ASP A 170 -34.80 -20.50 33.86
C ASP A 170 -34.74 -21.94 34.35
N PHE A 171 -34.56 -22.10 35.66
CA PHE A 171 -34.67 -23.38 36.34
C PHE A 171 -35.56 -23.28 37.58
N TYR A 172 -36.25 -24.37 37.86
CA TYR A 172 -37.23 -24.48 38.93
C TYR A 172 -36.90 -25.67 39.81
N VAL A 173 -37.05 -25.52 41.12
CA VAL A 173 -36.83 -26.59 42.09
C VAL A 173 -38.19 -27.05 42.65
N PRO A 174 -38.70 -28.24 42.26
CA PRO A 174 -40.01 -28.71 42.70
C PRO A 174 -40.16 -28.85 44.21
N SER A 175 -39.10 -29.25 44.93
CA SER A 175 -39.14 -29.46 46.38
C SER A 175 -39.29 -28.18 47.19
N THR A 176 -38.69 -27.06 46.73
CA THR A 176 -38.75 -25.77 47.44
C THR A 176 -39.76 -24.80 46.83
N GLY A 177 -40.25 -25.08 45.63
CA GLY A 177 -41.16 -24.18 44.89
C GLY A 177 -40.47 -22.93 44.32
N ARG A 178 -39.15 -22.79 44.45
CA ARG A 178 -38.40 -21.60 44.05
C ARG A 178 -37.90 -21.68 42.60
N ARG A 179 -37.70 -20.52 41.99
CA ARG A 179 -37.16 -20.36 40.62
C ARG A 179 -35.94 -19.43 40.65
N SER A 180 -35.02 -19.66 39.72
CA SER A 180 -33.89 -18.78 39.44
C SER A 180 -33.45 -18.99 37.97
N PHE A 181 -32.38 -18.34 37.53
CA PHE A 181 -31.90 -18.43 36.15
C PHE A 181 -30.37 -18.50 36.07
N ALA A 182 -29.86 -19.15 35.03
CA ALA A 182 -28.45 -19.10 34.64
C ALA A 182 -28.26 -18.21 33.41
N ASN A 183 -27.14 -17.48 33.34
CA ASN A 183 -26.75 -16.70 32.17
C ASN A 183 -25.89 -17.48 31.15
N GLY A 184 -25.53 -18.72 31.48
CA GLY A 184 -24.87 -19.65 30.59
C GLY A 184 -24.66 -21.01 31.27
N ILE A 185 -24.28 -22.00 30.46
CA ILE A 185 -23.93 -23.34 30.92
C ILE A 185 -22.53 -23.67 30.41
N VAL A 186 -21.72 -24.25 31.29
CA VAL A 186 -20.44 -24.85 30.91
C VAL A 186 -20.57 -26.36 30.98
N GLY A 187 -20.17 -27.01 29.90
CA GLY A 187 -20.10 -28.46 29.77
C GLY A 187 -18.69 -28.96 30.03
N PHE A 188 -18.53 -29.89 30.98
CA PHE A 188 -17.27 -30.57 31.25
C PHE A 188 -17.37 -32.09 31.08
N THR A 189 -16.25 -32.71 30.75
CA THR A 189 -16.11 -34.16 30.75
C THR A 189 -15.60 -34.69 32.09
N PRO A 190 -15.81 -35.97 32.44
CA PRO A 190 -15.22 -36.60 33.62
C PRO A 190 -13.70 -36.46 33.69
N GLN A 191 -13.02 -36.50 32.53
CA GLN A 191 -11.56 -36.39 32.40
C GLN A 191 -10.99 -35.03 32.82
N GLU A 192 -11.85 -34.01 32.98
CA GLU A 192 -11.42 -32.67 33.39
C GLU A 192 -10.67 -32.69 34.73
N LEU A 193 -11.09 -33.54 35.67
CA LEU A 193 -10.44 -33.68 36.98
C LEU A 193 -8.99 -34.11 36.90
N GLU A 194 -8.64 -34.94 35.91
CA GLU A 194 -7.27 -35.42 35.73
C GLU A 194 -6.31 -34.30 35.33
N ILE A 195 -6.85 -33.17 34.86
CA ILE A 195 -6.09 -32.03 34.35
C ILE A 195 -6.14 -30.86 35.32
N THR A 196 -7.33 -30.40 35.69
CA THR A 196 -7.53 -29.14 36.44
C THR A 196 -7.80 -29.32 37.93
N GLY A 197 -8.17 -30.52 38.39
CA GLY A 197 -8.48 -30.78 39.81
C GLY A 197 -9.67 -29.97 40.35
N LEU A 198 -10.68 -29.72 39.51
CA LEU A 198 -11.85 -28.92 39.88
C LEU A 198 -12.72 -29.53 41.00
N ASP A 199 -12.53 -30.82 41.31
CA ASP A 199 -13.18 -31.50 42.43
C ASP A 199 -12.82 -30.87 43.79
N GLY A 200 -11.62 -30.28 43.93
CA GLY A 200 -11.23 -29.54 45.13
C GLY A 200 -12.03 -28.25 45.38
N LEU A 201 -12.88 -27.84 44.43
CA LEU A 201 -13.77 -26.68 44.55
C LEU A 201 -15.20 -27.08 44.94
N LEU A 202 -15.51 -28.38 44.98
CA LEU A 202 -16.81 -28.87 45.39
C LEU A 202 -17.01 -28.68 46.90
N VAL A 203 -18.25 -28.42 47.30
CA VAL A 203 -18.65 -28.15 48.69
C VAL A 203 -19.60 -29.25 49.17
N GLY A 204 -19.33 -29.78 50.36
CA GLY A 204 -20.12 -30.84 51.01
C GLY A 204 -19.70 -32.26 50.61
N GLU A 205 -19.72 -33.19 51.57
CA GLU A 205 -19.22 -34.57 51.42
C GLU A 205 -19.97 -35.41 50.37
N LYS A 206 -21.22 -35.03 50.06
CA LYS A 206 -22.05 -35.70 49.05
C LYS A 206 -21.83 -35.18 47.63
N SER A 207 -21.14 -34.04 47.49
CA SER A 207 -20.84 -33.46 46.19
C SER A 207 -19.81 -34.29 45.45
N ARG A 208 -20.08 -34.55 44.17
CA ARG A 208 -19.16 -35.29 43.31
C ARG A 208 -19.14 -34.72 41.90
N TRP A 209 -18.10 -35.10 41.17
CA TRP A 209 -18.00 -34.80 39.74
C TRP A 209 -18.80 -35.80 38.87
N PHE A 210 -18.87 -35.47 37.58
CA PHE A 210 -19.54 -36.27 36.56
C PHE A 210 -18.84 -37.62 36.35
N ARG A 211 -19.63 -38.67 36.09
CA ARG A 211 -19.16 -39.99 35.67
C ARG A 211 -19.39 -40.21 34.17
N PRO A 212 -18.61 -41.10 33.52
CA PRO A 212 -18.82 -41.43 32.12
C PRO A 212 -20.26 -41.89 31.84
N GLY A 213 -20.89 -41.30 30.83
CA GLY A 213 -22.26 -41.64 30.41
C GLY A 213 -23.38 -40.91 31.15
N GLU A 214 -23.09 -40.14 32.20
CA GLU A 214 -24.12 -39.33 32.87
C GLU A 214 -24.56 -38.14 32.01
N ARG A 215 -25.88 -37.90 31.96
CA ARG A 215 -26.49 -36.82 31.16
C ARG A 215 -27.40 -35.92 31.98
N GLU A 216 -28.35 -36.50 32.70
CA GLU A 216 -29.40 -35.79 33.45
C GLU A 216 -28.94 -35.38 34.87
N VAL A 217 -27.74 -34.81 34.95
CA VAL A 217 -27.14 -34.35 36.20
C VAL A 217 -26.58 -32.95 36.05
N CYS A 218 -26.50 -32.19 37.14
CA CYS A 218 -25.89 -30.87 37.14
C CYS A 218 -25.12 -30.61 38.44
N ILE A 219 -24.14 -29.71 38.35
CA ILE A 219 -23.46 -29.09 39.48
C ILE A 219 -23.82 -27.61 39.45
N ILE A 220 -24.25 -27.08 40.60
CA ILE A 220 -24.69 -25.69 40.71
C ILE A 220 -23.74 -24.90 41.62
N PRO A 221 -23.45 -23.62 41.30
CA PRO A 221 -22.73 -22.73 42.21
C PRO A 221 -23.47 -22.55 43.53
N THR A 222 -22.73 -22.42 44.64
CA THR A 222 -23.28 -22.15 45.99
C THR A 222 -24.26 -20.98 45.99
N ASP A 223 -23.93 -19.88 45.32
CA ASP A 223 -24.77 -18.67 45.25
C ASP A 223 -26.13 -18.97 44.59
N MET A 224 -26.14 -19.84 43.56
CA MET A 224 -27.38 -20.24 42.90
C MET A 224 -28.19 -21.19 43.79
N ALA A 225 -27.52 -22.08 44.51
CA ALA A 225 -28.15 -23.03 45.43
C ALA A 225 -28.85 -22.32 46.58
N GLU A 226 -28.22 -21.31 47.17
CA GLU A 226 -28.80 -20.47 48.24
C GLU A 226 -30.09 -19.78 47.80
N LEU A 227 -30.12 -19.22 46.59
CA LEU A 227 -31.31 -18.54 46.04
C LEU A 227 -32.53 -19.49 45.95
N VAL A 228 -32.30 -20.75 45.58
CA VAL A 228 -33.36 -21.75 45.43
C VAL A 228 -33.56 -22.65 46.65
N GLY A 229 -32.78 -22.44 47.72
CA GLY A 229 -32.89 -23.16 48.98
C GLY A 229 -32.38 -24.61 48.92
N ILE A 230 -31.36 -24.89 48.11
CA ILE A 230 -30.68 -26.20 48.08
C ILE A 230 -29.48 -26.16 49.02
N THR A 231 -29.43 -27.08 49.97
CA THR A 231 -28.33 -27.23 50.94
C THR A 231 -27.41 -28.39 50.58
N GLU A 232 -26.29 -28.54 51.29
CA GLU A 232 -25.36 -29.66 51.09
C GLU A 232 -26.01 -31.03 51.37
N GLU A 233 -27.01 -31.08 52.26
CA GLU A 233 -27.69 -32.33 52.61
C GLU A 233 -28.61 -32.86 51.50
N ASP A 234 -29.08 -31.94 50.66
CA ASP A 234 -30.00 -32.16 49.53
C ASP A 234 -29.28 -32.71 48.28
N VAL A 235 -27.95 -32.58 48.24
CA VAL A 235 -27.11 -33.05 47.13
C VAL A 235 -27.28 -34.55 46.96
N GLY A 236 -27.51 -34.97 45.72
CA GLY A 236 -27.80 -36.35 45.34
C GLY A 236 -29.26 -36.78 45.52
N LYS A 237 -30.14 -35.89 46.01
CA LYS A 237 -31.59 -36.17 46.18
C LYS A 237 -32.46 -35.19 45.41
N VAL A 238 -32.11 -33.90 45.42
CA VAL A 238 -32.92 -32.85 44.79
C VAL A 238 -32.72 -32.83 43.27
N LYS A 239 -33.84 -32.69 42.56
CA LYS A 239 -33.88 -32.46 41.12
C LYS A 239 -34.29 -31.03 40.81
N ILE A 240 -33.73 -30.47 39.74
CA ILE A 240 -34.16 -29.19 39.16
C ILE A 240 -34.78 -29.42 37.79
N LYS A 241 -35.79 -28.63 37.42
CA LYS A 241 -36.38 -28.60 36.08
C LYS A 241 -35.80 -27.43 35.30
N MET A 242 -35.24 -27.71 34.13
CA MET A 242 -34.64 -26.72 33.24
C MET A 242 -34.78 -27.17 31.79
N LEU A 243 -35.09 -26.26 30.86
CA LEU A 243 -35.24 -26.57 29.43
C LEU A 243 -36.20 -27.75 29.12
N GLY A 244 -37.23 -27.95 29.95
CA GLY A 244 -38.20 -29.04 29.80
C GLY A 244 -37.77 -30.41 30.36
N SER A 245 -36.57 -30.51 30.92
CA SER A 245 -36.00 -31.76 31.46
C SER A 245 -35.72 -31.66 32.96
N GLU A 246 -35.60 -32.81 33.64
CA GLU A 246 -35.21 -32.89 35.05
C GLU A 246 -33.73 -33.27 35.20
N PHE A 247 -33.00 -32.56 36.06
CA PHE A 247 -31.59 -32.80 36.36
C PHE A 247 -31.39 -33.05 37.84
N LEU A 248 -30.68 -34.12 38.19
CA LEU A 248 -30.27 -34.37 39.57
C LEU A 248 -29.10 -33.46 39.94
N VAL A 249 -29.21 -32.74 41.05
CA VAL A 249 -28.10 -31.94 41.60
C VAL A 249 -27.13 -32.88 42.29
N ILE A 250 -25.99 -33.14 41.66
CA ILE A 250 -24.97 -34.09 42.16
C ILE A 250 -23.80 -33.41 42.88
N GLY A 251 -23.76 -32.07 42.86
CA GLY A 251 -22.75 -31.32 43.59
C GLY A 251 -23.04 -29.84 43.66
N LEU A 252 -22.49 -29.21 44.69
CA LEU A 252 -22.35 -27.76 44.83
C LEU A 252 -20.90 -27.38 44.60
N ILE A 253 -20.65 -26.27 43.90
CA ILE A 253 -19.30 -25.74 43.68
C ILE A 253 -19.16 -24.35 44.29
N ASP A 254 -18.04 -24.10 44.98
CA ASP A 254 -17.73 -22.81 45.59
C ASP A 254 -17.64 -21.71 44.52
N SER A 255 -18.60 -20.79 44.54
CA SER A 255 -18.76 -19.75 43.51
C SER A 255 -17.56 -18.81 43.45
N GLU A 256 -16.98 -18.46 44.60
CA GLU A 256 -15.85 -17.53 44.69
C GLU A 256 -14.54 -18.18 44.23
N LYS A 257 -14.26 -19.40 44.69
CA LYS A 257 -13.07 -20.13 44.26
C LYS A 257 -13.12 -20.49 42.78
N PHE A 258 -14.27 -20.95 42.28
CA PHE A 258 -14.44 -21.25 40.85
C PHE A 258 -14.32 -19.99 39.98
N ASN A 259 -14.82 -18.84 40.45
CA ASN A 259 -14.68 -17.57 39.72
C ASN A 259 -13.23 -17.04 39.69
N LYS A 260 -12.40 -17.41 40.67
CA LYS A 260 -10.97 -17.06 40.75
C LYS A 260 -10.07 -18.02 39.97
N PHE A 261 -10.51 -19.25 39.73
CA PHE A 261 -9.76 -20.21 38.94
C PHE A 261 -9.60 -19.70 37.50
N LYS A 262 -8.34 -19.68 37.03
CA LYS A 262 -7.96 -19.30 35.68
C LYS A 262 -7.23 -20.42 34.99
N ASP A 263 -7.44 -20.56 33.68
CA ASP A 263 -6.76 -21.57 32.87
C ASP A 263 -5.41 -21.05 32.31
N MET A 264 -4.76 -21.84 31.45
CA MET A 264 -3.48 -21.52 30.77
C MET A 264 -3.47 -20.14 30.11
N ASP A 265 -4.60 -19.68 29.62
CA ASP A 265 -4.75 -18.39 28.96
C ASP A 265 -4.97 -17.21 29.92
N ASP A 266 -4.88 -17.45 31.23
CA ASP A 266 -5.17 -16.49 32.31
C ASP A 266 -6.63 -15.98 32.29
N GLU A 267 -7.55 -16.75 31.70
CA GLU A 267 -8.98 -16.45 31.61
C GLU A 267 -9.81 -17.46 32.41
N LYS A 268 -11.07 -17.11 32.70
CA LYS A 268 -11.99 -17.98 33.47
C LYS A 268 -12.55 -19.09 32.60
N LEU A 269 -12.95 -20.20 33.21
CA LEU A 269 -13.57 -21.32 32.47
C LEU A 269 -15.04 -21.05 32.09
N THR A 270 -15.64 -20.01 32.68
CA THR A 270 -17.01 -19.60 32.42
C THR A 270 -17.17 -18.97 31.03
N PRO A 271 -18.38 -18.83 30.48
CA PRO A 271 -18.60 -18.20 29.19
C PRO A 271 -18.14 -16.74 29.12
N VAL A 272 -17.64 -16.29 27.97
CA VAL A 272 -17.37 -14.86 27.70
C VAL A 272 -18.67 -14.05 27.74
N ASN A 273 -18.60 -12.85 28.34
CA ASN A 273 -19.70 -11.90 28.32
C ASN A 273 -19.75 -11.19 26.96
N THR A 274 -20.61 -11.70 26.07
CA THR A 274 -20.75 -11.23 24.69
C THR A 274 -21.27 -9.81 24.57
N ILE A 275 -21.92 -9.27 25.61
CA ILE A 275 -22.42 -7.89 25.64
C ILE A 275 -21.28 -6.91 25.80
N THR A 276 -20.43 -7.13 26.81
CA THR A 276 -19.31 -6.23 27.10
C THR A 276 -18.21 -6.34 26.04
N GLU A 277 -18.07 -7.50 25.40
CA GLU A 277 -16.99 -7.79 24.46
C GLU A 277 -17.40 -7.73 22.97
N GLN A 278 -18.63 -7.25 22.67
CA GLN A 278 -19.17 -7.21 21.30
C GLN A 278 -18.21 -6.53 20.31
N SER A 279 -17.70 -5.35 20.65
CA SER A 279 -16.78 -4.59 19.80
C SER A 279 -15.49 -5.35 19.49
N ARG A 280 -14.98 -6.14 20.45
CA ARG A 280 -13.72 -6.90 20.30
C ARG A 280 -13.94 -8.15 19.45
N LEU A 281 -15.04 -8.87 19.68
CA LEU A 281 -15.44 -10.02 18.86
C LEU A 281 -15.65 -9.64 17.39
N GLN A 282 -16.22 -8.46 17.13
CA GLN A 282 -16.40 -7.94 15.77
C GLN A 282 -15.10 -7.50 15.11
N ARG A 283 -14.17 -6.85 15.83
CA ARG A 283 -12.86 -6.46 15.29
C ARG A 283 -12.03 -7.65 14.84
N GLY A 284 -12.02 -8.74 15.63
CA GLY A 284 -11.27 -9.94 15.30
C GLY A 284 -11.64 -10.56 13.95
N LEU A 285 -12.85 -10.30 13.42
CA LEU A 285 -13.31 -10.80 12.12
C LEU A 285 -12.66 -10.08 10.92
N ARG A 286 -12.15 -8.86 11.12
CA ARG A 286 -11.62 -8.00 10.03
C ARG A 286 -10.09 -7.94 9.98
N GLU A 287 -9.42 -8.47 10.99
CA GLU A 287 -7.97 -8.42 11.09
C GLU A 287 -7.27 -9.54 10.31
N ASN A 288 -6.08 -9.23 9.79
CA ASN A 288 -5.26 -10.18 9.06
C ASN A 288 -4.70 -11.27 10.01
N PRO A 289 -4.87 -12.58 9.71
CA PRO A 289 -4.37 -13.67 10.55
C PRO A 289 -2.87 -13.59 10.87
N ALA A 290 -2.06 -13.07 9.94
CA ALA A 290 -0.62 -12.90 10.15
C ALA A 290 -0.29 -11.87 11.23
N LEU A 291 -1.04 -10.76 11.28
CA LEU A 291 -0.88 -9.72 12.31
C LEU A 291 -1.41 -10.21 13.66
N GLN A 292 -2.50 -10.98 13.65
CA GLN A 292 -3.04 -11.56 14.87
C GLN A 292 -2.06 -12.51 15.53
N ALA A 293 -1.41 -13.42 14.79
CA ALA A 293 -0.48 -14.38 15.39
C ALA A 293 0.67 -13.74 16.18
N THR A 294 1.14 -12.56 15.75
CA THR A 294 2.20 -11.80 16.44
C THR A 294 1.70 -10.88 17.54
N ALA A 295 0.41 -10.57 17.58
CA ALA A 295 -0.16 -9.65 18.57
C ALA A 295 -0.25 -10.32 19.96
N PRO A 296 -0.11 -9.55 21.07
CA PRO A 296 -0.40 -10.05 22.41
C PRO A 296 -1.85 -10.53 22.53
N ILE A 297 -2.07 -11.64 23.24
CA ILE A 297 -3.42 -12.10 23.56
C ILE A 297 -3.95 -11.29 24.73
N GLN A 298 -5.07 -10.61 24.53
CA GLN A 298 -5.78 -9.87 25.58
C GLN A 298 -6.88 -10.74 26.17
N ALA A 299 -7.04 -10.70 27.50
CA ALA A 299 -8.09 -11.43 28.20
C ALA A 299 -9.48 -10.85 27.89
N PHE A 300 -10.48 -11.73 27.72
CA PHE A 300 -11.87 -11.33 27.62
C PHE A 300 -12.50 -11.19 29.02
N LEU A 301 -13.60 -10.43 29.11
CA LEU A 301 -14.47 -10.45 30.28
C LEU A 301 -15.42 -11.64 30.22
N HIS A 302 -15.46 -12.43 31.29
CA HIS A 302 -16.32 -13.62 31.40
C HIS A 302 -17.50 -13.38 32.36
N LEU A 303 -18.56 -14.17 32.18
CA LEU A 303 -19.67 -14.26 33.14
C LEU A 303 -19.14 -14.72 34.51
N GLY A 304 -19.69 -14.16 35.59
CA GLY A 304 -19.36 -14.59 36.94
C GLY A 304 -19.85 -16.02 37.19
N ALA A 305 -19.03 -16.83 37.89
CA ALA A 305 -19.38 -18.22 38.22
C ALA A 305 -20.75 -18.37 38.87
N ARG A 306 -21.14 -17.39 39.71
CA ARG A 306 -22.45 -17.32 40.38
C ARG A 306 -23.67 -17.38 39.45
N ASN A 307 -23.50 -17.14 38.16
CA ASN A 307 -24.58 -17.13 37.16
C ASN A 307 -24.43 -18.23 36.10
N VAL A 308 -23.56 -19.23 36.34
CA VAL A 308 -23.20 -20.24 35.34
C VAL A 308 -23.43 -21.63 35.89
N MET A 309 -24.29 -22.39 35.22
CA MET A 309 -24.55 -23.78 35.60
C MET A 309 -23.51 -24.72 34.99
N ILE A 310 -23.18 -25.80 35.69
CA ILE A 310 -22.22 -26.79 35.22
C ILE A 310 -22.94 -28.10 34.91
N MET A 311 -22.71 -28.64 33.71
CA MET A 311 -23.37 -29.85 33.22
C MET A 311 -22.38 -30.76 32.47
N PRO A 312 -22.77 -32.02 32.15
CA PRO A 312 -21.98 -32.88 31.30
C PRO A 312 -21.79 -32.30 29.88
N TYR A 313 -20.55 -32.38 29.36
CA TYR A 313 -20.16 -31.86 28.04
C TYR A 313 -21.11 -32.33 26.93
N ASP A 314 -21.42 -33.63 26.90
CA ASP A 314 -22.24 -34.23 25.84
C ASP A 314 -23.66 -33.64 25.84
N TYR A 315 -24.26 -33.46 27.02
CA TYR A 315 -25.59 -32.85 27.14
C TYR A 315 -25.59 -31.40 26.64
N VAL A 316 -24.56 -30.62 27.00
CA VAL A 316 -24.44 -29.22 26.56
C VAL A 316 -24.28 -29.12 25.04
N MET A 317 -23.57 -30.06 24.41
CA MET A 317 -23.48 -30.14 22.95
C MET A 317 -24.82 -30.48 22.30
N ASP A 318 -25.58 -31.42 22.88
CA ASP A 318 -26.89 -31.86 22.36
C ASP A 318 -27.94 -30.73 22.36
N ILE A 319 -27.92 -29.84 23.36
CA ILE A 319 -28.82 -28.67 23.42
C ILE A 319 -28.37 -27.49 22.53
N GLY A 320 -27.38 -27.69 21.66
CA GLY A 320 -26.87 -26.68 20.74
C GLY A 320 -25.77 -25.79 21.33
N GLY A 321 -25.07 -26.28 22.35
CA GLY A 321 -23.81 -25.71 22.81
C GLY A 321 -22.70 -25.87 21.76
N THR A 322 -21.58 -25.21 22.01
CA THR A 322 -20.44 -25.18 21.09
C THR A 322 -19.17 -25.59 21.81
N LEU A 323 -18.30 -26.35 21.15
CA LEU A 323 -16.95 -26.64 21.65
C LEU A 323 -16.16 -25.33 21.71
N ARG A 324 -15.68 -24.93 22.88
CA ARG A 324 -15.02 -23.63 23.07
C ARG A 324 -13.53 -23.78 23.34
N SER A 325 -13.16 -24.78 24.10
CA SER A 325 -11.76 -25.10 24.38
C SER A 325 -11.57 -26.59 24.65
N MET A 326 -10.33 -27.04 24.62
CA MET A 326 -9.93 -28.39 25.00
C MET A 326 -8.68 -28.29 25.86
N ALA A 327 -8.74 -28.81 27.07
CA ALA A 327 -7.57 -28.98 27.91
C ALA A 327 -6.91 -30.34 27.59
N ILE A 328 -5.59 -30.35 27.58
CA ILE A 328 -4.77 -31.54 27.37
C ILE A 328 -3.79 -31.60 28.53
N GLY A 329 -3.78 -32.70 29.27
CA GLY A 329 -2.94 -32.88 30.44
C GLY A 329 -2.48 -34.32 30.59
N LYS A 330 -1.79 -34.62 31.69
CA LYS A 330 -1.31 -35.99 32.00
C LYS A 330 -0.51 -36.61 30.85
N PHE A 331 0.38 -35.81 30.25
CA PHE A 331 1.28 -36.32 29.21
C PHE A 331 2.17 -37.44 29.78
N LYS A 332 2.27 -38.57 29.07
CA LYS A 332 3.10 -39.71 29.48
C LYS A 332 4.60 -39.40 29.41
N LYS A 333 5.02 -38.57 28.46
CA LYS A 333 6.41 -38.13 28.30
C LYS A 333 6.64 -36.85 29.09
N GLU A 334 7.83 -36.72 29.67
CA GLU A 334 8.21 -35.47 30.32
C GLU A 334 8.34 -34.31 29.32
N ASN A 335 9.01 -34.55 28.19
CA ASN A 335 9.11 -33.59 27.12
C ASN A 335 8.02 -33.84 26.06
N PHE A 336 6.87 -33.20 26.24
CA PHE A 336 5.72 -33.29 25.33
C PHE A 336 5.66 -32.18 24.27
N ILE A 337 6.61 -31.24 24.27
CA ILE A 337 6.68 -30.15 23.30
C ILE A 337 6.79 -30.64 21.84
N PRO A 338 7.61 -31.65 21.51
CA PRO A 338 7.68 -32.17 20.14
C PRO A 338 6.34 -32.75 19.65
N ASP A 339 5.57 -33.39 20.54
CA ASP A 339 4.24 -33.92 20.21
C ASP A 339 3.24 -32.79 19.90
N ILE A 340 3.37 -31.64 20.59
CA ILE A 340 2.60 -30.43 20.30
C ILE A 340 3.01 -29.79 18.97
N GLU A 341 4.31 -29.66 18.71
CA GLU A 341 4.82 -29.07 17.47
C GLU A 341 4.42 -29.92 16.25
N ASP A 342 4.50 -31.25 16.34
CA ASP A 342 4.02 -32.17 15.29
C ASP A 342 2.50 -32.04 15.08
N PHE A 343 1.70 -31.98 16.15
CA PHE A 343 0.27 -31.75 16.04
C PHE A 343 -0.05 -30.43 15.33
N MET A 344 0.59 -29.33 15.73
CA MET A 344 0.36 -28.01 15.16
C MET A 344 0.89 -27.86 13.73
N SER A 345 1.81 -28.73 13.29
CA SER A 345 2.24 -28.76 11.88
C SER A 345 1.13 -29.20 10.93
N ARG A 346 0.06 -29.81 11.47
CA ARG A 346 -1.08 -30.31 10.67
C ARG A 346 -2.35 -29.50 10.91
N VAL A 347 -2.37 -28.67 11.96
CA VAL A 347 -3.55 -27.87 12.34
C VAL A 347 -3.14 -26.44 12.65
N ALA A 348 -3.73 -25.48 11.92
CA ALA A 348 -3.52 -24.05 12.13
C ALA A 348 -4.37 -23.52 13.29
N LEU A 349 -3.93 -23.77 14.53
CA LEU A 349 -4.62 -23.34 15.75
C LEU A 349 -3.69 -22.63 16.72
N THR A 350 -4.28 -21.90 17.66
CA THR A 350 -3.58 -21.36 18.82
C THR A 350 -3.66 -22.36 19.97
N MET A 351 -2.50 -22.65 20.55
CA MET A 351 -2.36 -23.54 21.71
C MET A 351 -1.58 -22.82 22.80
N PHE A 352 -2.06 -22.86 24.03
CA PHE A 352 -1.36 -22.34 25.21
C PHE A 352 -0.69 -23.52 25.91
N VAL A 353 0.61 -23.46 26.12
CA VAL A 353 1.39 -24.60 26.60
C VAL A 353 2.09 -24.22 27.90
N GLY A 354 1.79 -24.94 28.97
CA GLY A 354 2.47 -24.77 30.25
C GLY A 354 3.85 -25.44 30.19
N LYS A 355 4.91 -24.64 30.25
CA LYS A 355 6.29 -25.12 30.29
C LYS A 355 7.00 -24.53 31.51
N GLU A 356 7.40 -25.39 32.43
CA GLU A 356 8.01 -24.98 33.71
C GLU A 356 7.07 -23.98 34.41
N ASP A 357 7.54 -22.77 34.73
CA ASP A 357 6.78 -21.76 35.48
C ASP A 357 6.07 -20.74 34.55
N LYS A 358 6.00 -21.00 33.23
CA LYS A 358 5.42 -20.03 32.28
C LYS A 358 4.52 -20.70 31.26
N VAL A 359 3.52 -19.95 30.82
CA VAL A 359 2.71 -20.32 29.65
C VAL A 359 3.32 -19.73 28.39
N VAL A 360 3.53 -20.58 27.38
CA VAL A 360 3.94 -20.17 26.04
C VAL A 360 2.80 -20.39 25.07
N VAL A 361 2.41 -19.34 24.37
CA VAL A 361 1.42 -19.40 23.30
C VAL A 361 2.12 -19.81 22.03
N TYR A 362 1.64 -20.90 21.46
CA TYR A 362 2.07 -21.47 20.20
C TYR A 362 1.01 -21.17 19.13
N SER A 363 1.44 -20.66 17.98
CA SER A 363 0.57 -20.46 16.81
C SER A 363 1.30 -20.90 15.54
N SER A 364 0.67 -21.79 14.76
CA SER A 364 1.18 -22.20 13.46
C SER A 364 0.56 -21.36 12.34
N LEU A 365 1.40 -20.68 11.56
CA LEU A 365 0.99 -20.02 10.33
C LEU A 365 1.76 -20.59 9.15
N GLY A 366 1.05 -20.89 8.08
CA GLY A 366 1.66 -21.13 6.78
C GLY A 366 2.35 -19.85 6.30
N ALA A 367 3.68 -19.88 6.21
CA ALA A 367 4.49 -18.80 5.69
C ALA A 367 5.07 -19.22 4.33
N THR A 368 5.06 -18.31 3.37
CA THR A 368 5.71 -18.47 2.08
C THR A 368 7.00 -17.67 2.05
N SER A 369 8.15 -18.31 1.84
CA SER A 369 9.41 -17.62 1.57
C SER A 369 9.85 -17.84 0.12
N LEU A 370 10.47 -16.79 -0.43
CA LEU A 370 11.26 -16.88 -1.65
C LEU A 370 12.66 -17.38 -1.28
N SER A 371 13.07 -18.49 -1.87
CA SER A 371 14.41 -19.06 -1.77
C SER A 371 15.13 -18.95 -3.12
N GLY A 372 16.46 -18.98 -3.09
CA GLY A 372 17.30 -18.90 -4.31
C GLY A 372 17.71 -17.50 -4.74
N MET A 373 17.29 -16.43 -4.03
CA MET A 373 17.63 -15.04 -4.38
C MET A 373 19.13 -14.76 -4.40
N GLY A 374 19.92 -15.38 -3.51
CA GLY A 374 21.38 -15.21 -3.48
C GLY A 374 22.06 -15.67 -4.78
N ASN A 375 21.54 -16.73 -5.41
CA ASN A 375 22.09 -17.28 -6.65
C ASN A 375 21.80 -16.40 -7.87
N LEU A 376 20.90 -15.42 -7.75
CA LEU A 376 20.52 -14.53 -8.84
C LEU A 376 21.47 -13.34 -9.01
N PHE A 377 22.30 -13.05 -8.02
CA PHE A 377 23.15 -11.86 -8.04
C PHE A 377 24.09 -11.82 -9.26
N VAL A 378 24.82 -12.92 -9.49
CA VAL A 378 25.79 -13.01 -10.60
C VAL A 378 25.09 -12.95 -11.97
N PRO A 379 24.03 -13.74 -12.27
CA PRO A 379 23.31 -13.64 -13.54
C PRO A 379 22.71 -12.24 -13.81
N ILE A 380 22.11 -11.62 -12.79
CA ILE A 380 21.53 -10.28 -12.93
C ILE A 380 22.62 -9.26 -13.24
N LEU A 381 23.76 -9.34 -12.55
CA LEU A 381 24.89 -8.44 -12.78
C LEU A 381 25.47 -8.60 -14.18
N ILE A 382 25.66 -9.84 -14.66
CA ILE A 382 26.13 -10.10 -16.02
C ILE A 382 25.16 -9.52 -17.05
N ALA A 383 23.86 -9.75 -16.91
CA ALA A 383 22.87 -9.20 -17.83
C ALA A 383 22.81 -7.67 -17.78
N ALA A 384 22.93 -7.07 -16.59
CA ALA A 384 23.02 -5.62 -16.41
C ALA A 384 24.21 -5.04 -17.20
N LEU A 385 25.39 -5.64 -17.08
CA LEU A 385 26.59 -5.23 -17.81
C LEU A 385 26.46 -5.41 -19.32
N ILE A 386 25.83 -6.50 -19.78
CA ILE A 386 25.57 -6.72 -21.21
C ILE A 386 24.63 -5.64 -21.77
N VAL A 387 23.54 -5.33 -21.06
CA VAL A 387 22.60 -4.27 -21.45
C VAL A 387 23.30 -2.92 -21.47
N LEU A 388 24.06 -2.60 -20.42
CA LEU A 388 24.86 -1.38 -20.32
C LEU A 388 25.79 -1.22 -21.54
N ASN A 389 26.59 -2.26 -21.83
CA ASN A 389 27.54 -2.24 -22.94
C ASN A 389 26.83 -2.10 -24.29
N THR A 390 25.72 -2.83 -24.47
CA THR A 390 24.94 -2.78 -25.72
C THR A 390 24.32 -1.40 -25.94
N MET A 391 23.77 -0.78 -24.89
CA MET A 391 23.18 0.56 -24.98
C MET A 391 24.27 1.62 -25.20
N LEU A 392 25.45 1.49 -24.58
CA LEU A 392 26.59 2.36 -24.88
C LEU A 392 27.02 2.24 -26.35
N GLY A 393 27.16 1.02 -26.87
CA GLY A 393 27.48 0.80 -28.29
C GLY A 393 26.42 1.42 -29.21
N ALA A 394 25.14 1.26 -28.88
CA ALA A 394 24.04 1.84 -29.63
C ALA A 394 24.06 3.38 -29.67
N ILE A 395 24.53 4.03 -28.60
CA ILE A 395 24.65 5.49 -28.56
C ILE A 395 25.80 5.97 -29.45
N HIS A 396 27.00 5.36 -29.37
CA HIS A 396 28.16 5.81 -30.15
C HIS A 396 27.90 5.71 -31.65
N GLU A 397 27.22 4.66 -32.09
CA GLU A 397 26.85 4.50 -33.50
C GLU A 397 25.75 5.45 -33.97
N ARG A 398 25.03 6.10 -33.05
CA ARG A 398 23.90 7.00 -33.31
C ARG A 398 24.20 8.44 -32.92
N GLN A 399 25.48 8.78 -32.78
CA GLN A 399 25.89 10.13 -32.41
C GLN A 399 25.39 11.17 -33.41
N SER A 400 25.49 10.90 -34.72
CA SER A 400 24.96 11.78 -35.77
C SER A 400 23.43 11.95 -35.71
N GLU A 401 22.68 10.91 -35.33
CA GLU A 401 21.23 11.03 -35.13
C GLU A 401 20.90 11.92 -33.91
N ILE A 402 21.66 11.79 -32.82
CA ILE A 402 21.50 12.61 -31.61
C ILE A 402 21.75 14.09 -31.92
N GLU A 403 22.76 14.39 -32.73
CA GLU A 403 23.06 15.75 -33.20
C GLU A 403 21.94 16.33 -34.07
N ILE A 404 21.35 15.53 -34.97
CA ILE A 404 20.16 15.93 -35.75
C ILE A 404 18.98 16.23 -34.83
N TYR A 405 18.70 15.36 -33.86
CA TYR A 405 17.61 15.55 -32.89
C TYR A 405 17.79 16.82 -32.04
N SER A 406 19.03 17.10 -31.61
CA SER A 406 19.36 18.34 -30.91
C SER A 406 19.15 19.56 -31.81
N SER A 407 19.57 19.48 -33.09
CA SER A 407 19.40 20.56 -34.07
C SER A 407 17.93 20.87 -34.38
N VAL A 408 17.05 19.87 -34.30
CA VAL A 408 15.59 20.01 -34.44
C VAL A 408 14.92 20.53 -33.15
N GLY A 409 15.69 20.72 -32.07
CA GLY A 409 15.23 21.34 -30.83
C GLY A 409 14.81 20.37 -29.72
N LEU A 410 15.16 19.08 -29.81
CA LEU A 410 14.91 18.15 -28.71
C LEU A 410 15.83 18.45 -27.53
N ALA A 411 15.22 18.77 -26.38
CA ALA A 411 15.94 18.97 -25.14
C ALA A 411 16.71 17.68 -24.73
N PRO A 412 17.85 17.80 -24.02
CA PRO A 412 18.64 16.66 -23.52
C PRO A 412 17.81 15.60 -22.79
N VAL A 413 16.81 16.02 -22.00
CA VAL A 413 15.91 15.11 -21.27
C VAL A 413 15.04 14.28 -22.22
N HIS A 414 14.58 14.84 -23.34
CA HIS A 414 13.81 14.09 -24.35
C HIS A 414 14.69 13.06 -25.06
N ILE A 415 15.97 13.36 -25.25
CA ILE A 415 16.95 12.43 -25.83
C ILE A 415 17.27 11.30 -24.84
N ALA A 416 17.40 11.58 -23.53
CA ALA A 416 17.48 10.50 -22.53
C ALA A 416 16.21 9.62 -22.54
N ALA A 417 15.03 10.25 -22.63
CA ALA A 417 13.76 9.52 -22.65
C ALA A 417 13.63 8.58 -23.86
N LEU A 418 14.19 8.94 -25.02
CA LEU A 418 14.27 8.08 -26.20
C LEU A 418 14.95 6.74 -25.91
N PHE A 419 16.14 6.77 -25.29
CA PHE A 419 16.91 5.55 -24.97
C PHE A 419 16.29 4.76 -23.82
N LEU A 420 15.70 5.46 -22.83
CA LEU A 420 15.00 4.80 -21.73
C LEU A 420 13.74 4.06 -22.24
N ALA A 421 13.03 4.65 -23.20
CA ALA A 421 11.90 4.01 -23.86
C ALA A 421 12.33 2.73 -24.60
N GLU A 422 13.45 2.79 -25.32
CA GLU A 422 14.02 1.62 -26.00
C GLU A 422 14.29 0.47 -25.01
N ALA A 423 14.91 0.80 -23.87
CA ALA A 423 15.17 -0.15 -22.80
C ALA A 423 13.90 -0.74 -22.17
N VAL A 424 12.85 0.06 -21.95
CA VAL A 424 11.56 -0.45 -21.44
C VAL A 424 10.93 -1.43 -22.42
N VAL A 425 10.99 -1.16 -23.72
CA VAL A 425 10.50 -2.12 -24.72
C VAL A 425 11.29 -3.43 -24.65
N TYR A 426 12.62 -3.36 -24.61
CA TYR A 426 13.44 -4.56 -24.43
C TYR A 426 13.11 -5.32 -23.12
N ALA A 427 12.90 -4.61 -22.02
CA ALA A 427 12.51 -5.19 -20.74
C ALA A 427 11.15 -5.92 -20.84
N THR A 428 10.16 -5.31 -21.50
CA THR A 428 8.83 -5.92 -21.70
C THR A 428 8.92 -7.19 -22.56
N LEU A 429 9.68 -7.14 -23.66
CA LEU A 429 9.91 -8.29 -24.54
C LEU A 429 10.67 -9.41 -23.83
N GLY A 430 11.69 -9.06 -23.06
CA GLY A 430 12.48 -9.98 -22.24
C GLY A 430 11.64 -10.68 -21.19
N ALA A 431 10.86 -9.91 -20.42
CA ALA A 431 10.01 -10.45 -19.36
C ALA A 431 8.89 -11.35 -19.90
N VAL A 432 8.13 -10.88 -20.90
CA VAL A 432 7.03 -11.66 -21.48
C VAL A 432 7.56 -12.86 -22.25
N GLY A 433 8.55 -12.66 -23.12
CA GLY A 433 9.15 -13.72 -23.93
C GLY A 433 9.85 -14.77 -23.07
N GLY A 434 10.64 -14.33 -22.09
CA GLY A 434 11.36 -15.21 -21.18
C GLY A 434 10.44 -16.00 -20.26
N TYR A 435 9.37 -15.38 -19.76
CA TYR A 435 8.35 -16.08 -19.02
C TYR A 435 7.66 -17.14 -19.89
N LEU A 436 7.21 -16.79 -21.10
CA LEU A 436 6.55 -17.74 -22.00
C LEU A 436 7.46 -18.91 -22.38
N ILE A 437 8.70 -18.63 -22.81
CA ILE A 437 9.67 -19.64 -23.20
C ILE A 437 10.01 -20.53 -22.00
N GLY A 438 10.21 -19.94 -20.82
CA GLY A 438 10.50 -20.71 -19.61
C GLY A 438 9.37 -21.65 -19.22
N GLN A 439 8.13 -21.18 -19.29
CA GLN A 439 6.95 -22.01 -19.02
C GLN A 439 6.79 -23.12 -20.07
N VAL A 440 6.99 -22.83 -21.36
CA VAL A 440 6.92 -23.83 -22.44
C VAL A 440 7.99 -24.90 -22.23
N MET A 441 9.23 -24.48 -22.00
CA MET A 441 10.36 -25.38 -21.75
C MET A 441 10.10 -26.26 -20.53
N ALA A 442 9.69 -25.65 -19.40
CA ALA A 442 9.34 -26.37 -18.18
C ALA A 442 8.29 -27.45 -18.41
N LYS A 443 7.22 -27.12 -19.15
CA LYS A 443 6.16 -28.07 -19.51
C LYS A 443 6.66 -29.19 -20.42
N VAL A 444 7.47 -28.88 -21.43
CA VAL A 444 8.06 -29.88 -22.34
C VAL A 444 8.96 -30.85 -21.57
N LEU A 445 9.82 -30.32 -20.70
CA LEU A 445 10.72 -31.12 -19.86
C LEU A 445 9.93 -32.03 -18.90
N PHE A 446 8.83 -31.54 -18.33
CA PHE A 446 7.93 -32.31 -17.48
C PHE A 446 7.26 -33.45 -18.26
N LEU A 447 6.68 -33.16 -19.44
CA LEU A 447 6.01 -34.15 -20.28
C LEU A 447 6.95 -35.22 -20.84
N ARG A 448 8.22 -34.86 -21.11
CA ARG A 448 9.27 -35.78 -21.58
C ARG A 448 9.84 -36.68 -20.47
N GLY A 449 9.47 -36.44 -19.20
CA GLY A 449 10.02 -37.17 -18.05
C GLY A 449 11.49 -36.85 -17.76
N TRP A 450 12.06 -35.79 -18.33
CA TRP A 450 13.46 -35.40 -18.14
C TRP A 450 13.73 -34.73 -16.78
N LEU A 451 12.69 -34.52 -15.98
CA LEU A 451 12.73 -33.87 -14.67
C LEU A 451 12.41 -34.84 -13.52
N THR A 452 12.75 -36.12 -13.64
CA THR A 452 12.60 -37.08 -12.53
C THR A 452 13.37 -36.59 -11.30
N GLY A 453 12.65 -36.24 -10.23
CA GLY A 453 13.22 -35.75 -8.97
C GLY A 453 13.36 -34.22 -8.84
N VAL A 454 13.08 -33.44 -9.89
CA VAL A 454 13.11 -31.97 -9.85
C VAL A 454 11.69 -31.43 -9.90
N SER A 455 11.20 -30.87 -8.79
CA SER A 455 9.92 -30.15 -8.77
C SER A 455 10.12 -28.72 -9.27
N LEU A 456 9.67 -28.44 -10.49
CA LEU A 456 9.56 -27.06 -10.96
C LEU A 456 8.41 -26.37 -10.23
N ASN A 457 8.75 -25.33 -9.47
CA ASN A 457 7.80 -24.60 -8.65
C ASN A 457 7.09 -23.53 -9.49
N TYR A 458 5.86 -23.81 -9.88
CA TYR A 458 5.01 -22.89 -10.63
C TYR A 458 4.31 -21.92 -9.67
N SER A 459 5.05 -20.93 -9.17
CA SER A 459 4.46 -19.86 -8.38
C SER A 459 4.18 -18.62 -9.22
N SER A 460 2.95 -18.10 -9.16
CA SER A 460 2.66 -16.78 -9.72
C SER A 460 3.51 -15.68 -9.08
N LEU A 461 3.92 -15.88 -7.83
CA LEU A 461 4.76 -14.93 -7.10
C LEU A 461 6.20 -14.90 -7.62
N SER A 462 6.77 -16.05 -8.00
CA SER A 462 8.08 -16.07 -8.66
C SER A 462 8.04 -15.44 -10.06
N ALA A 463 6.95 -15.65 -10.80
CA ALA A 463 6.74 -15.01 -12.10
C ALA A 463 6.68 -13.47 -11.99
N VAL A 464 5.88 -12.94 -11.05
CA VAL A 464 5.81 -11.49 -10.79
C VAL A 464 7.18 -10.96 -10.37
N TRP A 465 7.88 -11.66 -9.49
CA TRP A 465 9.18 -11.20 -9.00
C TRP A 465 10.27 -11.23 -10.08
N SER A 466 10.30 -12.26 -10.91
CA SER A 466 11.20 -12.32 -12.07
C SER A 466 10.96 -11.17 -13.05
N THR A 467 9.68 -10.82 -13.27
CA THR A 467 9.29 -9.68 -14.12
C THR A 467 9.76 -8.37 -13.51
N VAL A 468 9.57 -8.16 -12.20
CA VAL A 468 10.02 -6.95 -11.50
C VAL A 468 11.55 -6.83 -11.56
N VAL A 469 12.28 -7.92 -11.32
CA VAL A 469 13.75 -7.93 -11.42
C VAL A 469 14.20 -7.48 -12.80
N VAL A 470 13.66 -8.08 -13.87
CA VAL A 470 14.04 -7.73 -15.25
C VAL A 470 13.66 -6.27 -15.57
N MET A 471 12.45 -5.85 -15.18
CA MET A 471 11.97 -4.47 -15.35
C MET A 471 12.73 -3.45 -14.53
N ALA A 472 13.40 -3.83 -13.44
CA ALA A 472 14.28 -2.95 -12.70
C ALA A 472 15.68 -2.93 -13.32
N THR A 473 16.27 -4.10 -13.57
CA THR A 473 17.64 -4.26 -14.05
C THR A 473 17.85 -3.52 -15.37
N VAL A 474 16.94 -3.64 -16.34
CA VAL A 474 17.15 -3.09 -17.69
C VAL A 474 17.12 -1.56 -17.72
N PRO A 475 16.11 -0.86 -17.17
CA PRO A 475 16.12 0.59 -17.06
C PRO A 475 17.27 1.11 -16.20
N LEU A 476 17.56 0.48 -15.05
CA LEU A 476 18.67 0.90 -14.18
C LEU A 476 20.02 0.83 -14.93
N SER A 477 20.23 -0.22 -15.71
CA SER A 477 21.43 -0.40 -16.54
C SER A 477 21.50 0.60 -17.71
N THR A 478 20.36 1.18 -18.10
CA THR A 478 20.26 2.17 -19.19
C THR A 478 20.34 3.62 -18.69
N LEU A 479 20.19 3.87 -17.39
CA LEU A 479 20.26 5.23 -16.83
C LEU A 479 21.57 5.94 -17.15
N TYR A 480 22.72 5.26 -16.99
CA TYR A 480 24.03 5.84 -17.32
C TYR A 480 24.17 6.13 -18.82
N PRO A 481 23.92 5.17 -19.74
CA PRO A 481 23.89 5.43 -21.17
C PRO A 481 22.97 6.59 -21.56
N ALA A 482 21.73 6.62 -21.06
CA ALA A 482 20.76 7.67 -21.37
C ALA A 482 21.25 9.06 -20.91
N ARG A 483 21.88 9.15 -19.74
CA ARG A 483 22.53 10.39 -19.26
C ARG A 483 23.68 10.81 -20.17
N LYS A 484 24.52 9.86 -20.61
CA LYS A 484 25.62 10.14 -21.55
C LYS A 484 25.07 10.68 -22.88
N ALA A 485 24.02 10.07 -23.43
CA ALA A 485 23.35 10.52 -24.65
C ALA A 485 22.78 11.94 -24.53
N ALA A 486 22.12 12.25 -23.41
CA ALA A 486 21.62 13.59 -23.13
C ALA A 486 22.74 14.64 -23.08
N ALA A 487 23.88 14.30 -22.47
CA ALA A 487 25.02 15.21 -22.38
C ALA A 487 25.65 15.52 -23.74
N MET A 488 25.68 14.55 -24.67
CA MET A 488 26.19 14.76 -26.03
C MET A 488 25.28 15.66 -26.89
N ALA A 489 24.02 15.80 -26.51
CA ALA A 489 23.07 16.64 -27.22
C ALA A 489 23.12 18.11 -26.81
N VAL A 490 23.90 18.48 -25.79
CA VAL A 490 24.05 19.88 -25.36
C VAL A 490 25.03 20.55 -26.33
N PRO A 491 24.58 21.46 -27.23
CA PRO A 491 25.51 22.28 -27.98
C PRO A 491 26.26 23.14 -26.98
N ASP A 492 27.58 23.21 -27.11
CA ASP A 492 28.51 23.88 -26.20
C ASP A 492 27.93 25.21 -25.67
N VAL A 493 27.41 25.19 -24.44
CA VAL A 493 26.74 26.34 -23.80
C VAL A 493 27.81 27.29 -23.30
N THR A 494 28.46 28.00 -24.21
CA THR A 494 29.22 29.20 -23.90
C THR A 494 28.56 30.43 -24.51
N ARG A 495 27.43 30.83 -23.89
CA ARG A 495 27.09 32.24 -23.68
C ARG A 495 26.01 32.34 -22.59
N LYS A 496 26.40 32.03 -21.35
CA LYS A 496 25.67 32.56 -20.19
C LYS A 496 25.71 34.08 -20.32
N TRP A 497 24.55 34.71 -20.40
CA TRP A 497 24.43 36.16 -20.34
C TRP A 497 25.02 36.63 -19.01
N VAL A 498 26.11 37.40 -19.07
CA VAL A 498 26.77 37.97 -17.89
C VAL A 498 26.11 39.31 -17.62
N LEU A 499 25.38 39.38 -16.52
CA LEU A 499 24.80 40.63 -16.03
C LEU A 499 25.90 41.54 -15.46
N PRO A 500 25.88 42.85 -15.72
CA PRO A 500 26.78 43.79 -15.06
C PRO A 500 26.48 43.84 -13.55
N GLU A 501 27.45 44.26 -12.74
CA GLU A 501 27.23 44.51 -11.31
C GLU A 501 26.36 45.77 -11.13
N PRO A 502 25.38 45.79 -10.19
CA PRO A 502 24.56 46.96 -9.91
C PRO A 502 25.34 48.05 -9.16
N GLU A 503 24.90 49.29 -9.35
CA GLU A 503 25.40 50.48 -8.67
C GLU A 503 24.55 50.73 -7.41
N GLY A 504 24.96 50.14 -6.28
CA GLY A 504 24.20 50.24 -5.03
C GLY A 504 22.83 49.56 -5.13
N ASP A 505 21.76 50.35 -5.03
CA ASP A 505 20.37 49.90 -5.13
C ASP A 505 19.81 49.93 -6.55
N ASP A 506 20.59 50.43 -7.51
CA ASP A 506 20.17 50.61 -8.89
C ASP A 506 20.87 49.61 -9.82
N TRP A 507 20.07 48.91 -10.62
CA TRP A 507 20.56 47.98 -11.63
C TRP A 507 19.97 48.35 -12.98
N ARG A 508 20.81 48.93 -13.85
CA ARG A 508 20.42 49.33 -15.19
C ARG A 508 21.29 48.61 -16.23
N PHE A 509 20.65 47.99 -17.21
CA PHE A 509 21.37 47.29 -18.28
C PHE A 509 20.51 47.12 -19.54
N ASP A 510 21.17 46.93 -20.68
CA ASP A 510 20.52 46.54 -21.92
C ASP A 510 20.07 45.07 -21.82
N PHE A 511 18.77 44.84 -21.97
CA PHE A 511 18.24 43.49 -22.07
C PHE A 511 18.56 42.95 -23.47
N PRO A 512 19.08 41.72 -23.60
CA PRO A 512 19.58 41.17 -24.86
C PRO A 512 18.44 40.72 -25.78
N PHE A 513 17.56 41.65 -26.12
CA PHE A 513 16.40 41.46 -26.95
C PHE A 513 16.11 42.76 -27.71
N THR A 514 15.73 42.61 -28.97
CA THR A 514 15.31 43.71 -29.83
C THR A 514 13.93 43.41 -30.40
N ILE A 515 13.15 44.46 -30.61
CA ILE A 515 11.77 44.37 -31.10
C ILE A 515 11.65 45.21 -32.37
N ALA A 516 10.95 44.71 -33.38
CA ALA A 516 10.60 45.49 -34.56
C ALA A 516 9.55 46.56 -34.18
N GLY A 517 9.64 47.77 -34.74
CA GLY A 517 8.79 48.89 -34.34
C GLY A 517 7.30 48.62 -34.49
N ALA A 518 6.91 47.94 -35.57
CA ALA A 518 5.53 47.49 -35.77
C ALA A 518 4.98 46.58 -34.64
N GLU A 519 5.83 45.86 -33.91
CA GLU A 519 5.42 44.95 -32.82
C GLU A 519 5.63 45.54 -31.42
N ALA A 520 6.36 46.66 -31.28
CA ALA A 520 6.79 47.20 -29.99
C ALA A 520 5.61 47.51 -29.05
N LEU A 521 4.58 48.19 -29.59
CA LEU A 521 3.36 48.53 -28.84
C LEU A 521 2.60 47.29 -28.38
N GLY A 522 2.31 46.35 -29.29
CA GLY A 522 1.56 45.13 -28.94
C GLY A 522 2.30 44.26 -27.93
N MET A 523 3.61 44.20 -28.03
CA MET A 523 4.44 43.50 -27.06
C MET A 523 4.35 44.10 -25.66
N TYR A 524 4.39 45.43 -25.56
CA TYR A 524 4.33 46.13 -24.27
C TYR A 524 2.93 46.05 -23.65
N VAL A 525 1.87 46.04 -24.45
CA VAL A 525 0.50 45.76 -23.98
C VAL A 525 0.39 44.33 -23.46
N TYR A 526 0.95 43.35 -24.19
CA TYR A 526 1.00 41.95 -23.74
C TYR A 526 1.74 41.81 -22.40
N LEU A 527 2.91 42.45 -22.26
CA LEU A 527 3.69 42.42 -21.03
C LEU A 527 2.95 43.12 -19.87
N ALA A 528 2.31 44.26 -20.10
CA ALA A 528 1.55 44.96 -19.08
C ALA A 528 0.36 44.11 -18.56
N LYS A 529 -0.39 43.47 -19.47
CA LYS A 529 -1.46 42.53 -19.10
C LYS A 529 -0.94 41.31 -18.35
N LEU A 530 0.19 40.77 -18.80
CA LEU A 530 0.85 39.67 -18.14
C LEU A 530 1.24 40.05 -16.70
N PHE A 531 1.89 41.19 -16.49
CA PHE A 531 2.24 41.64 -15.14
C PHE A 531 1.02 41.90 -14.27
N ASN A 532 -0.04 42.48 -14.81
CA ASN A 532 -1.31 42.64 -14.08
C ASN A 532 -1.94 41.29 -13.67
N SER A 533 -1.70 40.21 -14.42
CA SER A 533 -2.15 38.87 -14.02
C SER A 533 -1.36 38.26 -12.84
N TYR A 534 -0.21 38.83 -12.48
CA TYR A 534 0.60 38.45 -11.32
C TYR A 534 0.25 39.24 -10.04
N GLY A 535 -0.97 39.78 -9.94
CA GLY A 535 -1.48 40.50 -8.77
C GLY A 535 -1.69 39.65 -7.50
N GLU A 536 -2.35 40.25 -6.49
CA GLU A 536 -2.63 39.62 -5.19
C GLU A 536 -3.41 38.30 -5.34
N GLY A 537 -2.81 37.20 -4.86
CA GLY A 537 -3.39 35.85 -4.94
C GLY A 537 -2.80 34.95 -6.03
N SER A 538 -1.84 35.44 -6.84
CA SER A 538 -1.13 34.62 -7.82
C SER A 538 -0.07 33.72 -7.17
N ILE A 539 0.00 32.45 -7.60
CA ILE A 539 1.05 31.50 -7.20
C ILE A 539 2.10 31.52 -8.33
N GLY A 540 3.24 32.17 -8.09
CA GLY A 540 4.29 32.34 -9.11
C GLY A 540 5.64 32.76 -8.53
N ASP A 541 6.64 32.94 -9.40
CA ASP A 541 8.02 33.29 -9.04
C ASP A 541 8.15 34.74 -8.52
N PHE A 542 7.16 35.60 -8.77
CA PHE A 542 7.04 36.96 -8.26
C PHE A 542 5.58 37.44 -8.29
N THR A 543 5.27 38.47 -7.51
CA THR A 543 4.01 39.24 -7.61
C THR A 543 4.30 40.64 -8.16
N ALA A 544 3.32 41.21 -8.86
CA ALA A 544 3.40 42.55 -9.43
C ALA A 544 2.18 43.39 -9.02
N GLN A 545 2.42 44.66 -8.67
CA GLN A 545 1.41 45.69 -8.43
C GLN A 545 1.81 46.98 -9.15
N ASP A 546 0.85 47.91 -9.25
CA ASP A 546 1.04 49.24 -9.84
C ASP A 546 1.67 49.19 -11.25
N VAL A 547 1.13 48.31 -12.12
CA VAL A 547 1.62 48.17 -13.49
C VAL A 547 1.05 49.29 -14.35
N GLU A 548 1.91 50.22 -14.74
CA GLU A 548 1.56 51.35 -15.60
C GLU A 548 2.28 51.24 -16.94
N LEU A 549 1.54 51.41 -18.03
CA LEU A 549 2.07 51.50 -19.40
C LEU A 549 1.95 52.95 -19.89
N SER A 550 3.04 53.53 -20.36
CA SER A 550 3.09 54.90 -20.87
C SER A 550 3.87 54.98 -22.19
N ALA A 551 3.52 55.96 -23.02
CA ALA A 551 4.33 56.38 -24.17
C ALA A 551 5.31 57.47 -23.72
N VAL A 552 6.57 57.36 -24.12
CA VAL A 552 7.64 58.29 -23.74
C VAL A 552 8.33 58.80 -24.99
N GLU A 553 8.41 60.12 -25.15
CA GLU A 553 9.12 60.72 -26.27
C GLU A 553 10.63 60.64 -26.06
N HIS A 554 11.34 60.05 -27.01
CA HIS A 554 12.80 60.00 -27.04
C HIS A 554 13.32 60.76 -28.25
N GLU A 555 14.60 61.16 -28.23
CA GLU A 555 15.26 61.90 -29.32
C GLU A 555 15.13 61.24 -30.72
N GLN A 556 14.89 59.93 -30.76
CA GLN A 556 14.85 59.10 -31.97
C GLN A 556 13.44 58.57 -32.31
N GLY A 557 12.40 59.06 -31.62
CA GLY A 557 11.00 58.67 -31.82
C GLY A 557 10.26 58.34 -30.53
N MET A 558 8.99 57.95 -30.65
CA MET A 558 8.18 57.50 -29.52
C MET A 558 8.67 56.13 -29.01
N GLY A 559 8.90 56.03 -27.71
CA GLY A 559 9.17 54.80 -26.97
C GLY A 559 8.02 54.40 -26.06
N TYR A 560 8.15 53.23 -25.44
CA TYR A 560 7.16 52.70 -24.51
C TYR A 560 7.82 52.30 -23.21
N ARG A 561 7.17 52.63 -22.09
CA ARG A 561 7.65 52.33 -20.73
C ARG A 561 6.60 51.56 -19.96
N ILE A 562 7.02 50.46 -19.32
CA ILE A 562 6.24 49.80 -18.27
C ILE A 562 6.94 50.06 -16.94
N SER A 563 6.23 50.60 -15.96
CA SER A 563 6.67 50.68 -14.56
C SER A 563 5.81 49.78 -13.69
N LEU A 564 6.43 49.06 -12.75
CA LEU A 564 5.72 48.21 -11.81
C LEU A 564 6.48 48.04 -10.49
N MET A 565 5.75 47.74 -9.43
CA MET A 565 6.28 47.24 -8.16
C MET A 565 6.26 45.72 -8.16
N THR A 566 7.38 45.09 -7.77
CA THR A 566 7.50 43.62 -7.75
C THR A 566 8.06 43.11 -6.43
N TRP A 567 7.54 41.97 -5.98
CA TRP A 567 8.08 41.20 -4.85
C TRP A 567 8.54 39.84 -5.35
N LEU A 568 9.77 39.46 -5.02
CA LEU A 568 10.38 38.23 -5.51
C LEU A 568 10.20 37.08 -4.52
N ALA A 569 9.80 35.90 -5.00
CA ALA A 569 9.72 34.70 -4.18
C ALA A 569 11.14 34.14 -3.87
N PRO A 570 11.40 33.59 -2.67
CA PRO A 570 10.47 33.41 -1.55
C PRO A 570 10.20 34.71 -0.78
N TYR A 571 8.92 34.97 -0.49
CA TYR A 571 8.45 36.22 0.12
C TYR A 571 8.96 36.46 1.55
N ASP A 572 9.41 35.40 2.24
CA ASP A 572 10.01 35.49 3.58
C ASP A 572 11.27 36.36 3.62
N LEU A 573 11.93 36.55 2.47
CA LEU A 573 13.11 37.40 2.35
C LEU A 573 12.75 38.90 2.22
N GLY A 574 11.46 39.24 2.14
CA GLY A 574 10.97 40.62 2.11
C GLY A 574 11.54 41.46 0.96
N LEU A 575 11.90 40.84 -0.16
CA LEU A 575 12.54 41.49 -1.29
C LEU A 575 11.50 42.19 -2.17
N SER A 576 11.52 43.52 -2.17
CA SER A 576 10.68 44.36 -3.03
C SER A 576 11.54 45.29 -3.88
N GLN A 577 11.10 45.52 -5.12
CA GLN A 577 11.84 46.33 -6.08
C GLN A 577 10.87 47.03 -7.05
N ARG A 578 11.25 48.23 -7.49
CA ARG A 578 10.61 48.93 -8.59
C ARG A 578 11.31 48.58 -9.88
N VAL A 579 10.56 48.13 -10.88
CA VAL A 579 11.09 47.75 -12.19
C VAL A 579 10.52 48.68 -13.25
N SER A 580 11.38 49.19 -14.11
CA SER A 580 11.01 49.86 -15.35
C SER A 580 11.62 49.14 -16.55
N LEU A 581 10.79 48.97 -17.58
CA LEU A 581 11.16 48.38 -18.87
C LEU A 581 10.96 49.43 -19.94
N ASP A 582 12.05 49.88 -20.57
CA ASP A 582 12.05 50.96 -21.55
C ASP A 582 12.34 50.42 -22.95
N ALA A 583 11.37 50.51 -23.86
CA ALA A 583 11.57 50.29 -25.28
C ALA A 583 11.97 51.62 -25.92
N ILE A 584 13.27 51.77 -26.17
CA ILE A 584 13.84 52.98 -26.74
C ILE A 584 14.09 52.77 -28.24
N PRO A 585 13.52 53.60 -29.13
CA PRO A 585 13.79 53.52 -30.56
C PRO A 585 15.27 53.81 -30.83
N THR A 586 15.89 53.03 -31.71
CA THR A 586 17.32 53.18 -32.04
C THR A 586 17.59 54.08 -33.25
N GLY A 587 16.52 54.62 -33.87
CA GLY A 587 16.59 55.46 -35.07
C GLY A 587 17.05 54.75 -36.36
N LYS A 588 17.47 53.49 -36.29
CA LYS A 588 17.95 52.68 -37.42
C LYS A 588 17.13 51.41 -37.56
N HIS A 589 16.73 51.10 -38.81
CA HIS A 589 16.03 49.87 -39.19
C HIS A 589 14.68 49.60 -38.47
N ASP A 590 14.07 50.62 -37.87
CA ASP A 590 12.81 50.50 -37.10
C ASP A 590 12.89 49.43 -35.99
N ILE A 591 13.96 49.49 -35.18
CA ILE A 591 14.20 48.55 -34.08
C ILE A 591 14.25 49.29 -32.74
N TYR A 592 13.63 48.68 -31.73
CA TYR A 592 13.64 49.14 -30.35
C TYR A 592 14.62 48.30 -29.54
N ARG A 593 15.49 48.98 -28.79
CA ARG A 593 16.30 48.34 -27.75
C ARG A 593 15.51 48.36 -26.44
N ILE A 594 15.76 47.39 -25.58
CA ILE A 594 15.09 47.29 -24.29
C ILE A 594 16.09 47.57 -23.19
N VAL A 595 15.83 48.61 -22.41
CA VAL A 595 16.60 48.94 -21.21
C VAL A 595 15.78 48.53 -20.00
N VAL A 596 16.36 47.71 -19.14
CA VAL A 596 15.75 47.31 -17.87
C VAL A 596 16.42 48.13 -16.78
N HIS A 597 15.61 48.76 -15.93
CA HIS A 597 16.08 49.41 -14.72
C HIS A 597 15.32 48.85 -13.51
N ILE A 598 16.07 48.41 -12.51
CA ILE A 598 15.55 47.80 -11.29
C ILE A 598 16.13 48.58 -10.11
N HIS A 599 15.26 49.12 -9.28
CA HIS A 599 15.62 49.81 -8.05
C HIS A 599 15.16 49.00 -6.85
N ARG A 600 16.10 48.61 -5.98
CA ARG A 600 15.82 47.84 -4.75
C ARG A 600 15.16 48.73 -3.71
N ILE A 601 14.01 48.32 -3.18
CA ILE A 601 13.31 49.03 -2.10
C ILE A 601 13.55 48.35 -0.75
N SER A 602 13.53 47.02 -0.71
CA SER A 602 13.77 46.25 0.51
C SER A 602 14.46 44.92 0.26
N GLY A 603 15.10 44.38 1.30
CA GLY A 603 15.80 43.09 1.30
C GLY A 603 17.31 43.18 1.03
N GLU A 604 18.06 42.11 1.28
CA GLU A 604 19.53 42.09 1.23
C GLU A 604 20.10 42.06 -0.21
N LEU A 605 21.22 42.78 -0.46
CA LEU A 605 21.80 42.97 -1.79
C LEU A 605 22.22 41.65 -2.44
N SER A 606 22.81 40.75 -1.65
CA SER A 606 23.28 39.43 -2.11
C SER A 606 22.12 38.55 -2.59
N SER A 607 21.01 38.57 -1.86
CA SER A 607 19.78 37.84 -2.18
C SER A 607 19.02 38.49 -3.33
N TRP A 608 18.96 39.82 -3.38
CA TRP A 608 18.39 40.59 -4.50
C TRP A 608 19.08 40.27 -5.84
N LYS A 609 20.42 40.25 -5.86
CA LYS A 609 21.21 39.85 -7.06
C LYS A 609 20.89 38.44 -7.52
N ARG A 610 20.75 37.49 -6.58
CA ARG A 610 20.49 36.09 -6.87
C ARG A 610 19.08 35.87 -7.42
N LEU A 611 18.05 36.42 -6.77
CA LEU A 611 16.65 36.20 -7.16
C LEU A 611 16.30 36.91 -8.48
N ASN A 612 16.93 38.06 -8.76
CA ASN A 612 16.72 38.74 -10.04
C ASN A 612 17.18 37.91 -11.25
N ARG A 613 18.10 36.95 -11.09
CA ARG A 613 18.42 36.01 -12.19
C ARG A 613 17.21 35.16 -12.59
N GLY A 614 16.40 34.75 -11.62
CA GLY A 614 15.15 34.02 -11.84
C GLY A 614 14.10 34.91 -12.51
N PHE A 615 13.89 36.11 -11.97
CA PHE A 615 12.97 37.12 -12.52
C PHE A 615 13.31 37.45 -13.98
N LEU A 616 14.58 37.78 -14.28
CA LEU A 616 15.02 38.10 -15.64
C LEU A 616 14.98 36.89 -16.58
N GLY A 617 15.19 35.68 -16.05
CA GLY A 617 14.98 34.44 -16.79
C GLY A 617 13.52 34.24 -17.19
N SER A 618 12.58 34.54 -16.28
CA SER A 618 11.14 34.53 -16.54
C SER A 618 10.76 35.60 -17.57
N LEU A 619 11.22 36.83 -17.38
CA LEU A 619 11.03 37.93 -18.32
C LEU A 619 11.46 37.51 -19.74
N ARG A 620 12.68 36.98 -19.88
CA ARG A 620 13.21 36.49 -21.17
C ARG A 620 12.32 35.42 -21.80
N LYS A 621 11.74 34.53 -21.01
CA LYS A 621 10.82 33.50 -21.51
C LYS A 621 9.58 34.14 -22.14
N HIS A 622 9.01 35.18 -21.52
CA HIS A 622 7.85 35.89 -22.08
C HIS A 622 8.19 36.66 -23.36
N PHE A 623 9.38 37.27 -23.43
CA PHE A 623 9.90 37.84 -24.67
C PHE A 623 9.99 36.80 -25.81
N LEU A 624 10.40 35.57 -25.51
CA LEU A 624 10.44 34.47 -26.48
C LEU A 624 9.05 33.95 -26.85
N VAL A 625 8.12 33.88 -25.90
CA VAL A 625 6.72 33.47 -26.16
C VAL A 625 6.04 34.44 -27.12
N TRP A 626 6.27 35.75 -26.99
CA TRP A 626 5.76 36.74 -27.93
C TRP A 626 6.13 36.41 -29.38
N ARG A 627 7.37 35.95 -29.64
CA ARG A 627 7.82 35.56 -30.98
C ARG A 627 7.09 34.35 -31.54
N THR A 628 6.51 33.48 -30.71
CA THR A 628 5.78 32.30 -31.16
C THR A 628 4.27 32.54 -31.30
N LEU A 629 3.77 33.73 -30.95
CA LEU A 629 2.36 34.07 -31.14
C LEU A 629 2.04 34.24 -32.64
N MET A 630 0.84 33.80 -33.02
CA MET A 630 0.34 33.97 -34.39
C MET A 630 0.16 35.46 -34.73
N PRO A 631 0.36 35.87 -36.00
CA PRO A 631 0.24 37.27 -36.42
C PRO A 631 -1.09 37.93 -36.01
N ASP A 632 -2.21 37.22 -36.11
CA ASP A 632 -3.53 37.73 -35.77
C ASP A 632 -3.64 38.11 -34.29
N VAL A 633 -3.02 37.31 -33.40
CA VAL A 633 -3.00 37.57 -31.96
C VAL A 633 -2.11 38.77 -31.65
N LYS A 634 -0.96 38.90 -32.34
CA LYS A 634 -0.11 40.09 -32.20
C LYS A 634 -0.85 41.36 -32.64
N GLY A 635 -1.61 41.28 -33.74
CA GLY A 635 -2.44 42.38 -34.24
C GLY A 635 -3.45 42.87 -33.21
N GLN A 636 -4.13 41.96 -32.51
CA GLN A 636 -5.10 42.32 -31.45
C GLN A 636 -4.46 43.15 -30.34
N TYR A 637 -3.27 42.77 -29.85
CA TYR A 637 -2.57 43.54 -28.82
C TYR A 637 -2.07 44.90 -29.32
N ILE A 638 -1.68 45.01 -30.61
CA ILE A 638 -1.28 46.28 -31.22
C ILE A 638 -2.48 47.23 -31.28
N ASP A 639 -3.63 46.76 -31.75
CA ASP A 639 -4.83 47.59 -31.87
C ASP A 639 -5.38 48.00 -30.51
N GLU A 640 -5.35 47.10 -29.52
CA GLU A 640 -5.67 47.43 -28.13
C GLU A 640 -4.73 48.49 -27.55
N GLY A 641 -3.44 48.41 -27.85
CA GLY A 641 -2.46 49.43 -27.44
C GLY A 641 -2.74 50.80 -28.02
N LYS A 642 -3.20 50.88 -29.27
CA LYS A 642 -3.59 52.15 -29.90
C LYS A 642 -4.79 52.79 -29.21
N VAL A 643 -5.73 51.98 -28.72
CA VAL A 643 -6.89 52.46 -27.95
C VAL A 643 -6.45 52.95 -26.57
N LEU A 644 -5.68 52.14 -25.83
CA LEU A 644 -5.20 52.48 -24.48
C LEU A 644 -4.37 53.77 -24.43
N LEU A 645 -3.48 53.98 -25.41
CA LEU A 645 -2.66 55.19 -25.49
C LEU A 645 -3.38 56.36 -26.18
N GLY A 646 -4.42 56.09 -26.97
CA GLY A 646 -5.28 57.11 -27.58
C GLY A 646 -6.18 57.81 -26.55
N GLU A 647 -6.68 57.08 -25.55
CA GLU A 647 -7.43 57.65 -24.42
C GLU A 647 -6.53 58.48 -23.49
N MET A 648 -5.28 58.06 -23.27
CA MET A 648 -4.30 58.79 -22.45
C MET A 648 -3.85 60.14 -23.03
N ALA A 649 -4.01 60.38 -24.34
CA ALA A 649 -3.69 61.66 -24.97
C ALA A 649 -4.84 62.70 -24.88
N SER A 650 -5.99 62.31 -24.32
CA SER A 650 -7.21 63.12 -24.23
C SER A 650 -7.63 63.53 -22.81
N VAL A 651 -6.72 63.38 -21.83
CA VAL A 651 -6.93 63.78 -20.42
C VAL A 651 -5.93 64.85 -19.99
#